data_AF-A0A5C6A1V0-F1
#
_entry.id   AF-A0A5C6A1V0-F1
#
_cell.length_a   1.000
_cell.length_b   1.000
_cell.length_c   1.000
_cell.angle_alpha   90.00
_cell.angle_beta   90.00
_cell.angle_gamma   90.00
#
_symmetry.space_group_name_H-M   'P 1'
#
loop_
_entity.id
_entity.type
_entity.pdbx_description
1 polymer ?
#
loop_
_entity_poly.entity_id
_entity_poly.type
_entity_poly.pdbx_seq_one_letter_code
_entity_poly.pdbx_strand_id
1 'polypeptide(L)'
;MPRRTVSLLFAPLVLLVVLLSTMTGSQRIAFRDVSHFYLPLYDYVAERCSESWLPLWNPLDQTGIPLIGESSTAVLYPIRYLLFALPISTELSMNGYLAVHLILAATTAWWLARRIGQSNLASSLASMTYALGGGVFGLACNPPFLVGAAWLPLALGAAIAVPLTPDGSCRTPRFWSRLALFAIAISMMILGGDPQSALHVCLVSVCVLVVAGIRKPTNKVVEIPWRESVLVIGGGCVLAASLSAIQIAASYDWTRQSDRVSRQESSQWWEPPIDGSHRFNVFSFSLPPWHVAELFTPHPFGRTFPENQRIGALLPGDGRMWTPSIYMGVIALLAWMTTLMRWPYDGLGRWEWVGLVSLLLCFGQFGIAWLVQQFTDRLDAYDSAIGGPYWWLYKFLPGYDAFRYPAKWLPMFSIASAVIVGKWFDRFQIDNETVYRRNSMQMMFLTTVMLAVAGFAVAIAWWLNAGETATKQMAGDYFWGPLNVQAAWGTIGWSILHSMIAVSVISLLLCWPQKQTGERGLWLTPMRAGLLACCIAIDLGVSAFLILPRISVEDEQQLAAKIHSKVPRGTHRWMRTQNGGWPEQWLRESSPDRALVVSASERAAWFGRWHLADRQAVFNNMTTIRSKRITDFWLAAKSRLPALSAAEERQAWQSIRRWLTIEGVSHTSADTVSVELDGQPRPMVDVTRRLLQTMPQVRADLDWDVVEPSQTVAGEVIDRVLRDEDFVKPIVVSSTVNLERAPQGLESAPQGPVRDAQIKGLRDGWEITTDQPVLISRSVLQDGNWRAYLLAIDSSDIKPTNGKTELTLHCVDGLRQGCVVPAGHWRLMFEYRPWWLYPVILISLSGWCMLLLIVLTACWDVRQNKSR
;
A
#
# COMPACT_ATOMS: atom_id res chain seq x y z
N MET A 1 27.74 3.97 -36.21
CA MET A 1 28.43 3.39 -35.03
C MET A 1 27.57 2.28 -34.44
N PRO A 2 28.03 1.01 -34.35
CA PRO A 2 27.19 -0.07 -33.86
C PRO A 2 27.01 0.04 -32.34
N ARG A 3 25.76 0.25 -31.92
CA ARG A 3 25.27 0.29 -30.54
C ARG A 3 25.48 -1.08 -29.87
N ARG A 4 26.55 -1.27 -29.12
CA ARG A 4 26.87 -2.57 -28.49
C ARG A 4 26.20 -2.74 -27.11
N THR A 5 24.95 -3.20 -27.20
CA THR A 5 24.24 -4.24 -26.40
C THR A 5 24.69 -4.56 -24.96
N VAL A 6 24.23 -3.76 -24.00
CA VAL A 6 23.29 -4.27 -22.98
C VAL A 6 22.00 -3.47 -23.17
N SER A 7 20.94 -4.19 -23.49
CA SER A 7 19.66 -3.63 -23.93
C SER A 7 18.83 -3.15 -22.74
N LEU A 8 17.98 -2.13 -22.95
CA LEU A 8 16.86 -1.79 -22.06
C LEU A 8 16.04 -3.03 -21.64
N LEU A 9 16.04 -4.07 -22.47
CA LEU A 9 15.31 -5.32 -22.25
C LEU A 9 15.97 -6.29 -21.25
N PHE A 10 17.21 -6.07 -20.82
CA PHE A 10 17.90 -7.04 -19.95
C PHE A 10 17.27 -7.14 -18.56
N ALA A 11 17.03 -6.02 -17.87
CA ALA A 11 16.37 -6.03 -16.56
C ALA A 11 14.93 -6.60 -16.62
N PRO A 12 14.08 -6.22 -17.60
CA PRO A 12 12.79 -6.88 -17.82
C PRO A 12 12.88 -8.40 -18.00
N LEU A 13 13.85 -8.90 -18.76
CA LEU A 13 14.04 -10.34 -18.95
C LEU A 13 14.38 -11.04 -17.62
N VAL A 14 15.29 -10.46 -16.83
CA VAL A 14 15.65 -11.00 -15.51
C VAL A 14 14.45 -11.01 -14.58
N LEU A 15 13.65 -9.95 -14.56
CA LEU A 15 12.40 -9.89 -13.78
C LEU A 15 11.41 -10.99 -14.19
N LEU A 16 11.24 -11.22 -15.49
CA LEU A 16 10.38 -12.30 -15.98
C LEU A 16 10.90 -13.68 -15.57
N VAL A 17 12.22 -13.89 -15.56
CA VAL A 17 12.83 -15.14 -15.06
C VAL A 17 12.58 -15.31 -13.57
N VAL A 18 12.81 -14.26 -12.76
CA VAL A 18 12.57 -14.30 -11.30
C VAL A 18 11.10 -14.58 -11.00
N LEU A 19 10.17 -14.04 -11.80
CA LEU A 19 8.73 -14.19 -11.63
C LEU A 19 8.13 -15.37 -12.41
N LEU A 20 8.94 -16.15 -13.12
CA LEU A 20 8.46 -17.16 -14.08
C LEU A 20 7.43 -18.12 -13.47
N SER A 21 7.68 -18.57 -12.24
CA SER A 21 6.78 -19.51 -11.54
C SER A 21 5.39 -18.94 -11.24
N THR A 22 5.24 -17.62 -11.19
CA THR A 22 3.96 -16.92 -10.97
C THR A 22 3.26 -16.57 -12.28
N MET A 23 4.00 -16.51 -13.41
CA MET A 23 3.44 -16.12 -14.71
C MET A 23 2.54 -17.19 -15.33
N THR A 24 2.53 -18.42 -14.80
CA THR A 24 1.58 -19.49 -15.15
C THR A 24 0.21 -19.30 -14.49
N GLY A 25 0.12 -18.48 -13.44
CA GLY A 25 -1.06 -18.38 -12.58
C GLY A 25 -1.21 -19.52 -11.57
N SER A 26 -0.37 -20.56 -11.63
CA SER A 26 -0.42 -21.68 -10.67
C SER A 26 0.16 -21.33 -9.30
N GLN A 27 1.04 -20.32 -9.25
CA GLN A 27 1.56 -19.78 -8.00
C GLN A 27 1.27 -18.29 -7.87
N ARG A 28 1.12 -17.83 -6.63
CA ARG A 28 0.99 -16.40 -6.30
C ARG A 28 1.87 -16.01 -5.11
N ILE A 29 2.22 -14.74 -5.03
CA ILE A 29 2.85 -14.17 -3.83
C ILE A 29 1.81 -14.12 -2.71
N ALA A 30 2.16 -14.62 -1.54
CA ALA A 30 1.23 -14.77 -0.43
C ALA A 30 1.80 -14.24 0.88
N PHE A 31 1.95 -12.92 0.93
CA PHE A 31 2.42 -12.21 2.12
C PHE A 31 1.75 -10.84 2.23
N ARG A 32 1.24 -10.50 3.42
CA ARG A 32 0.59 -9.20 3.70
C ARG A 32 -0.55 -8.86 2.73
N ASP A 33 -0.73 -7.56 2.49
CA ASP A 33 -1.86 -6.96 1.80
C ASP A 33 -2.03 -7.49 0.37
N VAL A 34 -0.96 -7.83 -0.39
CA VAL A 34 -1.16 -8.41 -1.73
C VAL A 34 -1.96 -9.71 -1.67
N SER A 35 -1.84 -10.47 -0.58
CA SER A 35 -2.55 -11.74 -0.36
C SER A 35 -3.99 -11.50 0.08
N HIS A 36 -4.22 -11.07 1.33
CA HIS A 36 -5.55 -11.06 1.93
C HIS A 36 -6.32 -9.74 1.77
N PHE A 37 -5.71 -8.69 1.20
CA PHE A 37 -6.35 -7.38 1.06
C PHE A 37 -6.64 -7.04 -0.41
N TYR A 38 -5.61 -6.94 -1.26
CA TYR A 38 -5.75 -6.44 -2.63
C TYR A 38 -6.23 -7.48 -3.63
N LEU A 39 -5.85 -8.76 -3.49
CA LEU A 39 -6.31 -9.81 -4.40
C LEU A 39 -7.84 -9.95 -4.41
N PRO A 40 -8.53 -10.18 -3.27
CA PRO A 40 -10.00 -10.26 -3.26
C PRO A 40 -10.66 -8.90 -3.54
N LEU A 41 -10.02 -7.79 -3.20
CA LEU A 41 -10.54 -6.46 -3.51
C LEU A 41 -10.53 -6.17 -5.01
N TYR A 42 -9.42 -6.43 -5.70
CA TYR A 42 -9.31 -6.14 -7.13
C TYR A 42 -10.19 -7.06 -7.97
N ASP A 43 -10.40 -8.30 -7.53
CA ASP A 43 -11.42 -9.21 -8.05
C ASP A 43 -12.82 -8.57 -8.00
N TYR A 44 -13.22 -8.15 -6.80
CA TYR A 44 -14.51 -7.51 -6.60
C TYR A 44 -14.65 -6.22 -7.42
N VAL A 45 -13.64 -5.36 -7.43
CA VAL A 45 -13.67 -4.13 -8.23
C VAL A 45 -13.74 -4.43 -9.72
N ALA A 46 -13.11 -5.51 -10.21
CA ALA A 46 -13.22 -5.92 -11.61
C ALA A 46 -14.65 -6.30 -11.99
N GLU A 47 -15.34 -7.07 -11.15
CA GLU A 47 -16.78 -7.35 -11.32
C GLU A 47 -17.62 -6.07 -11.30
N ARG A 48 -17.38 -5.17 -10.33
CA ARG A 48 -18.12 -3.90 -10.28
C ARG A 48 -17.89 -3.04 -11.54
N CYS A 49 -16.69 -3.10 -12.12
CA CYS A 49 -16.34 -2.42 -13.36
C CYS A 49 -16.97 -3.05 -14.61
N SER A 50 -17.28 -4.36 -14.60
CA SER A 50 -17.96 -5.03 -15.70
C SER A 50 -19.46 -4.75 -15.71
N GLU A 51 -20.05 -4.50 -14.54
CA GLU A 51 -21.46 -4.11 -14.39
C GLU A 51 -21.70 -2.61 -14.54
N SER A 52 -20.69 -1.77 -14.32
CA SER A 52 -20.82 -0.32 -14.31
C SER A 52 -19.50 0.35 -14.70
N TRP A 53 -19.55 1.32 -15.62
CA TRP A 53 -18.35 2.03 -16.07
C TRP A 53 -17.64 2.80 -14.94
N LEU A 54 -18.39 3.25 -13.91
CA LEU A 54 -17.87 3.94 -12.73
C LEU A 54 -18.56 3.44 -11.45
N PRO A 55 -18.02 2.42 -10.78
CA PRO A 55 -18.58 1.93 -9.54
C PRO A 55 -18.24 2.87 -8.37
N LEU A 56 -19.28 3.46 -7.76
CA LEU A 56 -19.12 4.49 -6.72
C LEU A 56 -19.20 3.95 -5.29
N TRP A 57 -19.95 2.86 -5.06
CA TRP A 57 -20.29 2.37 -3.74
C TRP A 57 -19.96 0.88 -3.58
N ASN A 58 -19.37 0.52 -2.43
CA ASN A 58 -19.14 -0.85 -2.01
C ASN A 58 -20.09 -1.19 -0.86
N PRO A 59 -21.16 -1.98 -1.06
CA PRO A 59 -22.06 -2.41 0.02
C PRO A 59 -21.52 -3.55 0.89
N LEU A 60 -20.42 -4.20 0.50
CA LEU A 60 -19.92 -5.42 1.16
C LEU A 60 -18.94 -5.15 2.32
N ASP A 61 -18.35 -3.97 2.35
CA ASP A 61 -17.46 -3.57 3.44
C ASP A 61 -18.24 -2.79 4.49
N GLN A 62 -18.19 -3.23 5.75
CA GLN A 62 -18.83 -2.57 6.88
C GLN A 62 -20.36 -2.41 6.72
N THR A 63 -20.89 -1.20 6.86
CA THR A 63 -22.27 -0.83 6.47
C THR A 63 -22.31 -0.21 5.06
N GLY A 64 -21.28 -0.45 4.27
CA GLY A 64 -21.05 0.14 2.96
C GLY A 64 -20.18 1.40 3.04
N ILE A 65 -19.31 1.54 2.06
CA ILE A 65 -18.34 2.64 1.94
C ILE A 65 -18.24 3.15 0.49
N PRO A 66 -17.81 4.41 0.27
CA PRO A 66 -17.50 4.92 -1.07
C PRO A 66 -16.34 4.15 -1.69
N LEU A 67 -16.61 3.34 -2.72
CA LEU A 67 -15.59 2.50 -3.36
C LEU A 67 -14.49 3.35 -3.99
N ILE A 68 -14.88 4.33 -4.82
CA ILE A 68 -13.94 5.23 -5.48
C ILE A 68 -13.28 6.23 -4.51
N GLY A 69 -13.86 6.43 -3.33
CA GLY A 69 -13.26 7.25 -2.27
C GLY A 69 -11.98 6.63 -1.71
N GLU A 70 -11.90 5.29 -1.68
CA GLU A 70 -10.68 4.58 -1.34
C GLU A 70 -9.70 4.57 -2.53
N SER A 71 -8.65 5.39 -2.45
CA SER A 71 -7.63 5.48 -3.50
C SER A 71 -6.91 4.14 -3.77
N SER A 72 -6.82 3.29 -2.76
CA SER A 72 -6.21 1.95 -2.82
C SER A 72 -7.01 0.95 -3.66
N THR A 73 -8.26 1.24 -4.04
CA THR A 73 -9.05 0.40 -4.96
C THR A 73 -8.55 0.51 -6.41
N ALA A 74 -7.85 1.60 -6.73
CA ALA A 74 -7.29 1.87 -8.05
C ALA A 74 -8.33 1.71 -9.18
N VAL A 75 -9.60 2.07 -8.91
CA VAL A 75 -10.74 1.94 -9.86
C VAL A 75 -10.42 2.62 -11.19
N LEU A 76 -9.88 3.83 -11.11
CA LEU A 76 -9.54 4.68 -12.27
C LEU A 76 -8.11 4.49 -12.78
N TYR A 77 -7.36 3.52 -12.24
CA TYR A 77 -5.99 3.28 -12.68
C TYR A 77 -5.96 2.41 -13.94
N PRO A 78 -5.41 2.92 -15.07
CA PRO A 78 -5.51 2.22 -16.35
C PRO A 78 -4.90 0.82 -16.36
N ILE A 79 -3.74 0.62 -15.72
CA ILE A 79 -3.06 -0.69 -15.74
C ILE A 79 -3.84 -1.74 -14.95
N ARG A 80 -4.43 -1.38 -13.80
CA ARG A 80 -5.32 -2.29 -13.05
C ARG A 80 -6.54 -2.64 -13.89
N TYR A 81 -7.22 -1.62 -14.44
CA TYR A 81 -8.42 -1.82 -15.22
C TYR A 81 -8.16 -2.74 -16.42
N LEU A 82 -7.10 -2.50 -17.18
CA LEU A 82 -6.75 -3.30 -18.36
C LEU A 82 -6.45 -4.76 -18.00
N LEU A 83 -5.64 -5.02 -16.97
CA LEU A 83 -5.25 -6.38 -16.62
C LEU A 83 -6.40 -7.21 -16.04
N PHE A 84 -7.23 -6.60 -15.20
CA PHE A 84 -8.37 -7.28 -14.56
C PHE A 84 -9.62 -7.33 -15.43
N ALA A 85 -9.63 -6.66 -16.59
CA ALA A 85 -10.67 -6.81 -17.60
C ALA A 85 -10.41 -7.99 -18.56
N LEU A 86 -9.20 -8.58 -18.53
CA LEU A 86 -8.87 -9.74 -19.37
C LEU A 86 -9.61 -11.00 -18.87
N PRO A 87 -10.01 -11.92 -19.77
CA PRO A 87 -10.67 -13.17 -19.40
C PRO A 87 -9.66 -14.21 -18.90
N ILE A 88 -8.92 -13.87 -17.86
CA ILE A 88 -7.91 -14.70 -17.19
C ILE A 88 -8.21 -14.74 -15.68
N SER A 89 -7.58 -15.66 -14.94
CA SER A 89 -7.78 -15.73 -13.48
C SER A 89 -7.33 -14.45 -12.78
N THR A 90 -7.97 -14.16 -11.64
CA THR A 90 -7.62 -13.03 -10.78
C THR A 90 -6.18 -13.11 -10.30
N GLU A 91 -5.69 -14.32 -9.99
CA GLU A 91 -4.31 -14.57 -9.60
C GLU A 91 -3.33 -14.22 -10.71
N LEU A 92 -3.62 -14.61 -11.96
CA LEU A 92 -2.78 -14.26 -13.09
C LEU A 92 -2.83 -12.74 -13.38
N SER A 93 -3.99 -12.11 -13.24
CA SER A 93 -4.15 -10.65 -13.35
C SER A 93 -3.30 -9.91 -12.31
N MET A 94 -3.31 -10.37 -11.05
CA MET A 94 -2.49 -9.81 -9.99
C MET A 94 -0.99 -10.03 -10.25
N ASN A 95 -0.57 -11.23 -10.64
CA ASN A 95 0.83 -11.52 -10.96
C ASN A 95 1.31 -10.64 -12.13
N GLY A 96 0.50 -10.50 -13.18
CA GLY A 96 0.75 -9.58 -14.29
C GLY A 96 0.84 -8.13 -13.82
N TYR A 97 -0.01 -7.71 -12.89
CA TYR A 97 0.02 -6.37 -12.30
C TYR A 97 1.36 -6.12 -11.60
N LEU A 98 1.84 -7.04 -10.78
CA LEU A 98 3.14 -6.91 -10.11
C LEU A 98 4.30 -6.87 -11.12
N ALA A 99 4.30 -7.79 -12.10
CA ALA A 99 5.35 -7.87 -13.13
C ALA A 99 5.43 -6.59 -13.97
N VAL A 100 4.28 -6.06 -14.43
CA VAL A 100 4.23 -4.82 -15.22
C VAL A 100 4.81 -3.64 -14.44
N HIS A 101 4.52 -3.51 -13.15
CA HIS A 101 5.05 -2.39 -12.36
C HIS A 101 6.54 -2.52 -12.05
N LEU A 102 7.05 -3.74 -11.83
CA LEU A 102 8.50 -3.96 -11.67
C LEU A 102 9.26 -3.68 -12.98
N ILE A 103 8.71 -4.11 -14.12
CA ILE A 103 9.27 -3.81 -15.45
C ILE A 103 9.22 -2.29 -15.72
N LEU A 104 8.13 -1.63 -15.33
CA LEU A 104 7.99 -0.19 -15.45
C LEU A 104 9.00 0.53 -14.55
N ALA A 105 9.18 0.11 -13.30
CA ALA A 105 10.22 0.63 -12.40
C ALA A 105 11.62 0.50 -13.01
N ALA A 106 11.96 -0.67 -13.56
CA ALA A 106 13.23 -0.89 -14.25
C ALA A 106 13.40 0.06 -15.45
N THR A 107 12.35 0.20 -16.26
CA THR A 107 12.35 1.01 -17.49
C THR A 107 12.47 2.50 -17.20
N THR A 108 11.72 3.01 -16.21
CA THR A 108 11.76 4.42 -15.84
C THR A 108 13.07 4.77 -15.15
N ALA A 109 13.66 3.87 -14.35
CA ALA A 109 14.99 4.04 -13.78
C ALA A 109 16.09 4.06 -14.85
N TRP A 110 16.04 3.15 -15.83
CA TRP A 110 16.93 3.19 -17.00
C TRP A 110 16.81 4.52 -17.73
N TRP A 111 15.57 4.97 -17.96
CA TRP A 111 15.32 6.24 -18.64
C TRP A 111 15.90 7.42 -17.85
N LEU A 112 15.69 7.50 -16.54
CA LEU A 112 16.27 8.52 -15.68
C LEU A 112 17.80 8.52 -15.77
N ALA A 113 18.43 7.35 -15.65
CA ALA A 113 19.88 7.18 -15.74
C ALA A 113 20.44 7.70 -17.08
N ARG A 114 19.80 7.36 -18.20
CA ARG A 114 20.14 7.90 -19.53
C ARG A 114 19.98 9.41 -19.59
N ARG A 115 18.96 9.95 -18.91
CA ARG A 115 18.63 11.38 -18.91
C ARG A 115 19.54 12.24 -18.07
N ILE A 116 20.32 11.65 -17.16
CA ILE A 116 21.37 12.35 -16.43
C ILE A 116 22.77 12.09 -17.03
N GLY A 117 22.83 11.49 -18.22
CA GLY A 117 24.06 11.34 -19.01
C GLY A 117 24.84 10.04 -18.78
N GLN A 118 24.31 9.06 -18.05
CA GLN A 118 25.01 7.78 -17.84
C GLN A 118 25.07 6.95 -19.11
N SER A 119 26.12 6.14 -19.30
CA SER A 119 26.26 5.23 -20.44
C SER A 119 25.13 4.19 -20.52
N ASN A 120 25.01 3.49 -21.66
CA ASN A 120 23.99 2.44 -21.81
C ASN A 120 24.18 1.32 -20.78
N LEU A 121 25.42 0.91 -20.54
CA LEU A 121 25.72 -0.15 -19.57
C LEU A 121 25.38 0.32 -18.14
N ALA A 122 25.85 1.50 -17.74
CA ALA A 122 25.54 2.09 -16.44
C ALA A 122 24.04 2.24 -16.21
N SER A 123 23.29 2.66 -17.24
CA SER A 123 21.83 2.79 -17.14
C SER A 123 21.14 1.43 -17.00
N SER A 124 21.66 0.38 -17.64
CA SER A 124 21.17 -0.99 -17.46
C SER A 124 21.47 -1.52 -16.06
N LEU A 125 22.63 -1.18 -15.48
CA LEU A 125 22.94 -1.50 -14.07
C LEU A 125 21.97 -0.78 -13.12
N ALA A 126 21.76 0.52 -13.31
CA ALA A 126 20.80 1.30 -12.52
C ALA A 126 19.38 0.71 -12.60
N SER A 127 18.95 0.31 -13.80
CA SER A 127 17.67 -0.36 -14.05
C SER A 127 17.50 -1.63 -13.20
N MET A 128 18.50 -2.52 -13.21
CA MET A 128 18.48 -3.76 -12.42
C MET A 128 18.54 -3.48 -10.92
N THR A 129 19.49 -2.67 -10.48
CA THR A 129 19.67 -2.31 -9.07
C THR A 129 18.42 -1.69 -8.47
N TYR A 130 17.69 -0.87 -9.23
CA TYR A 130 16.45 -0.28 -8.76
C TYR A 130 15.33 -1.31 -8.61
N ALA A 131 14.98 -2.02 -9.69
CA ALA A 131 13.79 -2.87 -9.70
C ALA A 131 13.95 -4.20 -8.95
N LEU A 132 15.16 -4.75 -8.89
CA LEU A 132 15.47 -5.98 -8.15
C LEU A 132 15.98 -5.71 -6.73
N GLY A 133 16.25 -4.45 -6.36
CA GLY A 133 16.62 -4.09 -4.99
C GLY A 133 15.47 -4.35 -4.02
N GLY A 134 15.77 -4.86 -2.82
CA GLY A 134 14.78 -5.29 -1.83
C GLY A 134 13.77 -4.21 -1.44
N GLY A 135 14.21 -2.95 -1.40
CA GLY A 135 13.33 -1.80 -1.11
C GLY A 135 12.24 -1.52 -2.15
N VAL A 136 12.41 -2.00 -3.39
CA VAL A 136 11.42 -1.86 -4.49
C VAL A 136 10.75 -3.19 -4.78
N PHE A 137 11.51 -4.27 -4.96
CA PHE A 137 10.95 -5.59 -5.24
C PHE A 137 10.04 -6.06 -4.09
N GLY A 138 10.45 -5.78 -2.84
CA GLY A 138 9.64 -6.08 -1.65
C GLY A 138 8.28 -5.38 -1.64
N LEU A 139 8.08 -4.28 -2.38
CA LEU A 139 6.78 -3.62 -2.50
C LEU A 139 5.75 -4.43 -3.30
N ALA A 140 6.15 -5.56 -3.91
CA ALA A 140 5.20 -6.51 -4.47
C ALA A 140 4.19 -7.03 -3.43
N CYS A 141 4.50 -7.00 -2.14
CA CYS A 141 3.53 -7.31 -1.07
C CYS A 141 2.61 -6.14 -0.68
N ASN A 142 2.83 -4.92 -1.22
CA ASN A 142 1.98 -3.75 -1.03
C ASN A 142 1.76 -2.99 -2.36
N PRO A 143 0.90 -3.51 -3.26
CA PRO A 143 0.79 -3.08 -4.66
C PRO A 143 0.64 -1.56 -4.93
N PRO A 144 -0.15 -0.76 -4.18
CA PRO A 144 -0.22 0.68 -4.45
C PRO A 144 1.12 1.39 -4.34
N PHE A 145 1.98 0.99 -3.40
CA PHE A 145 3.30 1.60 -3.24
C PHE A 145 4.29 1.15 -4.32
N LEU A 146 4.10 -0.06 -4.86
CA LEU A 146 4.83 -0.50 -6.06
C LEU A 146 4.45 0.37 -7.28
N VAL A 147 3.19 0.82 -7.40
CA VAL A 147 2.81 1.81 -8.41
C VAL A 147 3.59 3.11 -8.21
N GLY A 148 3.64 3.60 -6.97
CA GLY A 148 4.46 4.75 -6.58
C GLY A 148 5.90 4.63 -7.07
N ALA A 149 6.57 3.53 -6.71
CA ALA A 149 7.95 3.24 -7.11
C ALA A 149 8.12 3.12 -8.64
N ALA A 150 7.15 2.55 -9.36
CA ALA A 150 7.26 2.37 -10.81
C ALA A 150 7.30 3.68 -11.60
N TRP A 151 6.49 4.67 -11.19
CA TRP A 151 6.39 5.97 -11.85
C TRP A 151 7.39 7.01 -11.33
N LEU A 152 7.97 6.79 -10.15
CA LEU A 152 8.83 7.74 -9.44
C LEU A 152 10.05 8.18 -10.25
N PRO A 153 10.84 7.28 -10.87
CA PRO A 153 12.00 7.70 -11.66
C PRO A 153 11.62 8.55 -12.89
N LEU A 154 10.47 8.28 -13.51
CA LEU A 154 9.98 9.05 -14.65
C LEU A 154 9.65 10.49 -14.25
N ALA A 155 8.95 10.66 -13.13
CA ALA A 155 8.60 11.97 -12.60
C ALA A 155 9.86 12.77 -12.22
N LEU A 156 10.79 12.18 -11.48
CA LEU A 156 12.06 12.83 -11.13
C LEU A 156 12.87 13.22 -12.37
N GLY A 157 12.95 12.33 -13.37
CA GLY A 157 13.71 12.65 -14.58
C GLY A 157 13.03 13.71 -15.45
N ALA A 158 11.70 13.78 -15.46
CA ALA A 158 11.00 14.87 -16.12
C ALA A 158 11.22 16.23 -15.41
N ALA A 159 11.21 16.21 -14.07
CA ALA A 159 11.36 17.40 -13.23
C ALA A 159 12.79 17.96 -13.22
N ILE A 160 13.79 17.11 -12.94
CA ILE A 160 15.14 17.57 -12.54
C ILE A 160 16.31 16.92 -13.31
N ALA A 161 16.07 15.96 -14.21
CA ALA A 161 17.17 15.43 -15.03
C ALA A 161 17.55 16.40 -16.16
N VAL A 162 18.85 16.57 -16.37
CA VAL A 162 19.42 17.39 -17.44
C VAL A 162 20.09 16.47 -18.45
N PRO A 163 19.60 16.37 -19.69
CA PRO A 163 20.16 15.49 -20.69
C PRO A 163 21.46 16.05 -21.24
N LEU A 164 22.50 15.24 -21.08
CA LEU A 164 23.77 15.40 -21.77
C LEU A 164 23.73 14.62 -23.08
N THR A 165 24.14 15.24 -24.18
CA THR A 165 24.50 14.49 -25.39
C THR A 165 25.92 13.92 -25.27
N PRO A 166 26.31 12.92 -26.10
CA PRO A 166 27.65 12.35 -26.09
C PRO A 166 28.79 13.33 -26.43
N ASP A 167 28.49 14.42 -27.12
CA ASP A 167 29.38 15.54 -27.43
C ASP A 167 29.39 16.62 -26.34
N GLY A 168 28.69 16.40 -25.22
CA GLY A 168 28.60 17.36 -24.11
C GLY A 168 27.64 18.54 -24.36
N SER A 169 26.93 18.56 -25.49
CA SER A 169 25.89 19.55 -25.75
C SER A 169 24.59 19.23 -24.99
N CYS A 170 23.85 20.26 -24.59
CA CYS A 170 22.56 20.07 -23.93
C CYS A 170 21.47 19.95 -25.00
N ARG A 171 20.89 18.76 -25.18
CA ARG A 171 19.58 18.62 -25.85
C ARG A 171 18.51 18.45 -24.79
N THR A 172 18.05 19.56 -24.22
CA THR A 172 16.86 19.57 -23.36
C THR A 172 15.72 18.83 -24.08
N PRO A 173 15.06 17.83 -23.47
CA PRO A 173 13.75 17.43 -23.91
C PRO A 173 12.88 18.65 -23.88
N ARG A 174 12.05 18.78 -24.91
CA ARG A 174 11.18 19.92 -25.03
C ARG A 174 10.31 20.02 -23.81
N PHE A 175 10.15 21.25 -23.34
CA PHE A 175 9.33 21.61 -22.18
C PHE A 175 8.03 20.81 -22.12
N TRP A 176 7.29 20.75 -23.23
CA TRP A 176 6.02 20.02 -23.37
C TRP A 176 6.14 18.52 -23.10
N SER A 177 7.21 17.86 -23.55
CA SER A 177 7.44 16.44 -23.23
C SER A 177 7.71 16.22 -21.75
N ARG A 178 8.49 17.11 -21.11
CA ARG A 178 8.77 17.02 -19.67
C ARG A 178 7.49 17.23 -18.86
N LEU A 179 6.71 18.25 -19.22
CA LEU A 179 5.43 18.56 -18.60
C LEU A 179 4.47 17.37 -18.68
N ALA A 180 4.30 16.78 -19.88
CA ALA A 180 3.44 15.61 -20.06
C ALA A 180 3.92 14.40 -19.25
N LEU A 181 5.22 14.06 -19.31
CA LEU A 181 5.76 12.90 -18.57
C LEU A 181 5.64 13.08 -17.05
N PHE A 182 5.89 14.29 -16.54
CA PHE A 182 5.72 14.59 -15.12
C PHE A 182 4.25 14.48 -14.71
N ALA A 183 3.34 15.13 -15.45
CA ALA A 183 1.91 15.10 -15.15
C ALA A 183 1.32 13.69 -15.20
N ILE A 184 1.69 12.89 -16.21
CA ILE A 184 1.31 11.48 -16.33
C ILE A 184 1.81 10.70 -15.11
N ALA A 185 3.12 10.77 -14.81
CA ALA A 185 3.70 10.00 -13.72
C ALA A 185 3.06 10.32 -12.37
N ILE A 186 2.86 11.62 -12.05
CA ILE A 186 2.18 12.05 -10.82
C ILE A 186 0.72 11.59 -10.79
N SER A 187 -0.01 11.74 -11.91
CA SER A 187 -1.40 11.28 -12.00
C SER A 187 -1.51 9.76 -11.80
N MET A 188 -0.58 8.97 -12.35
CA MET A 188 -0.61 7.52 -12.22
C MET A 188 -0.34 7.04 -10.79
N MET A 189 0.52 7.74 -10.03
CA MET A 189 0.70 7.47 -8.59
C MET A 189 -0.59 7.73 -7.80
N ILE A 190 -1.27 8.85 -8.08
CA ILE A 190 -2.53 9.21 -7.41
C ILE A 190 -3.63 8.18 -7.75
N LEU A 191 -3.82 7.90 -9.04
CA LEU A 191 -4.85 6.96 -9.51
C LEU A 191 -4.57 5.52 -9.07
N GLY A 192 -3.29 5.13 -8.96
CA GLY A 192 -2.86 3.81 -8.47
C GLY A 192 -2.89 3.66 -6.95
N GLY A 193 -3.29 4.70 -6.21
CA GLY A 193 -3.54 4.63 -4.77
C GLY A 193 -2.38 5.09 -3.87
N ASP A 194 -1.34 5.70 -4.42
CA ASP A 194 -0.18 6.21 -3.67
C ASP A 194 0.08 7.72 -3.90
N PRO A 195 -0.83 8.60 -3.45
CA PRO A 195 -0.62 10.05 -3.49
C PRO A 195 0.56 10.51 -2.60
N GLN A 196 1.01 9.67 -1.66
CA GLN A 196 2.16 9.99 -0.81
C GLN A 196 3.47 10.00 -1.60
N SER A 197 3.72 9.00 -2.46
CA SER A 197 4.88 9.00 -3.36
C SER A 197 4.88 10.19 -4.32
N ALA A 198 3.70 10.60 -4.81
CA ALA A 198 3.56 11.79 -5.64
C ALA A 198 4.03 13.06 -4.91
N LEU A 199 3.64 13.22 -3.63
CA LEU A 199 4.11 14.31 -2.79
C LEU A 199 5.63 14.23 -2.54
N HIS A 200 6.17 13.05 -2.23
CA HIS A 200 7.60 12.86 -2.01
C HIS A 200 8.44 13.26 -3.22
N VAL A 201 8.01 12.91 -4.44
CA VAL A 201 8.66 13.35 -5.68
C VAL A 201 8.66 14.87 -5.82
N CYS A 202 7.53 15.52 -5.54
CA CYS A 202 7.43 16.98 -5.61
C CYS A 202 8.35 17.64 -4.59
N LEU A 203 8.34 17.15 -3.34
CA LEU A 203 9.18 17.66 -2.25
C LEU A 203 10.66 17.53 -2.60
N VAL A 204 11.11 16.35 -3.03
CA VAL A 204 12.51 16.12 -3.44
C VAL A 204 12.90 16.99 -4.62
N SER A 205 12.02 17.11 -5.63
CA SER A 205 12.28 17.94 -6.81
C SER A 205 12.45 19.42 -6.43
N VAL A 206 11.59 19.95 -5.56
CA VAL A 206 11.69 21.32 -5.05
C VAL A 206 12.96 21.51 -4.23
N CYS A 207 13.28 20.62 -3.29
CA CYS A 207 14.49 20.71 -2.48
C CYS A 207 15.76 20.69 -3.36
N VAL A 208 15.82 19.81 -4.36
CA VAL A 208 16.94 19.77 -5.31
C VAL A 208 17.06 21.07 -6.09
N LEU A 209 15.95 21.67 -6.52
CA LEU A 209 15.96 22.96 -7.23
C LEU A 209 16.39 24.14 -6.33
N VAL A 210 15.92 24.17 -5.07
CA VAL A 210 16.31 25.20 -4.10
C VAL A 210 17.81 25.14 -3.84
N VAL A 211 18.35 23.95 -3.56
CA VAL A 211 19.79 23.76 -3.35
C VAL A 211 20.60 24.13 -4.60
N ALA A 212 20.12 23.76 -5.79
CA ALA A 212 20.75 24.13 -7.06
C ALA A 212 20.70 25.65 -7.33
N GLY A 213 19.66 26.35 -6.88
CA GLY A 213 19.55 27.81 -7.02
C GLY A 213 20.44 28.60 -6.05
N ILE A 214 20.70 28.05 -4.85
CA ILE A 214 21.56 28.68 -3.83
C ILE A 214 23.06 28.51 -4.17
N ARG A 215 23.44 27.33 -4.68
CA ARG A 215 24.84 27.05 -5.05
C ARG A 215 25.16 27.71 -6.39
N LYS A 216 25.99 28.77 -6.38
CA LYS A 216 26.55 29.32 -7.64
C LYS A 216 27.29 28.19 -8.37
N PRO A 217 27.08 28.04 -9.69
CA PRO A 217 27.74 27.00 -10.47
C PRO A 217 29.26 27.24 -10.41
N THR A 218 29.96 26.40 -9.67
CA THR A 218 31.41 26.31 -9.79
C THR A 218 31.70 25.62 -11.12
N ASN A 219 32.56 26.25 -11.93
CA ASN A 219 32.89 25.84 -13.29
C ASN A 219 33.02 24.31 -13.42
N LYS A 220 32.12 23.71 -14.21
CA LYS A 220 32.00 22.28 -14.64
C LYS A 220 30.73 21.52 -14.22
N VAL A 221 29.82 22.08 -13.41
CA VAL A 221 28.53 21.41 -13.10
C VAL A 221 27.46 21.79 -14.14
N VAL A 222 26.83 20.78 -14.74
CA VAL A 222 25.70 20.94 -15.67
C VAL A 222 24.55 21.66 -14.96
N GLU A 223 24.21 22.87 -15.43
CA GLU A 223 23.13 23.66 -14.85
C GLU A 223 21.77 22.97 -15.04
N ILE A 224 20.99 22.91 -13.95
CA ILE A 224 19.58 22.53 -14.03
C ILE A 224 18.84 23.72 -14.66
N PRO A 225 17.97 23.51 -15.68
CA PRO A 225 17.16 24.58 -16.23
C PRO A 225 16.07 24.98 -15.22
N TRP A 226 16.45 25.73 -14.18
CA TRP A 226 15.66 25.92 -12.98
C TRP A 226 14.29 26.53 -13.27
N ARG A 227 14.23 27.54 -14.16
CA ARG A 227 12.96 28.19 -14.56
C ARG A 227 12.01 27.20 -15.20
N GLU A 228 12.49 26.42 -16.17
CA GLU A 228 11.69 25.41 -16.83
C GLU A 228 11.26 24.31 -15.86
N SER A 229 12.15 23.85 -14.99
CA SER A 229 11.84 22.84 -13.99
C SER A 229 10.76 23.29 -13.01
N VAL A 230 10.79 24.55 -12.55
CA VAL A 230 9.72 25.13 -11.74
C VAL A 230 8.40 25.13 -12.50
N LEU A 231 8.40 25.52 -13.78
CA LEU A 231 7.19 25.51 -14.62
C LEU A 231 6.68 24.09 -14.90
N VAL A 232 7.57 23.12 -15.13
CA VAL A 232 7.21 21.70 -15.33
C VAL A 232 6.58 21.12 -14.07
N ILE A 233 7.15 21.41 -12.89
CA ILE A 233 6.61 20.90 -11.62
C ILE A 233 5.28 21.59 -11.33
N GLY A 234 5.23 22.92 -11.33
CA GLY A 234 4.00 23.68 -11.03
C GLY A 234 2.87 23.37 -12.01
N GLY A 235 3.12 23.54 -13.31
CA GLY A 235 2.13 23.24 -14.36
C GLY A 235 1.79 21.75 -14.41
N GLY A 236 2.75 20.88 -14.15
CA GLY A 236 2.56 19.43 -14.15
C GLY A 236 1.75 18.95 -12.95
N CYS A 237 1.88 19.56 -11.77
CA CYS A 237 1.01 19.30 -10.63
C CYS A 237 -0.43 19.73 -10.90
N VAL A 238 -0.64 20.91 -11.52
CA VAL A 238 -1.98 21.38 -11.91
C VAL A 238 -2.60 20.42 -12.93
N LEU A 239 -1.84 20.03 -13.96
CA LEU A 239 -2.32 19.08 -14.96
C LEU A 239 -2.60 17.71 -14.33
N ALA A 240 -1.71 17.17 -13.48
CA ALA A 240 -1.93 15.91 -12.79
C ALA A 240 -3.17 15.95 -11.88
N ALA A 241 -3.39 17.05 -11.16
CA ALA A 241 -4.59 17.25 -10.35
C ALA A 241 -5.86 17.26 -11.21
N SER A 242 -5.83 17.84 -12.41
CA SER A 242 -6.95 17.78 -13.35
C SER A 242 -7.17 16.34 -13.88
N LEU A 243 -6.12 15.64 -14.31
CA LEU A 243 -6.19 14.26 -14.83
C LEU A 243 -6.73 13.26 -13.80
N SER A 244 -6.45 13.50 -12.51
CA SER A 244 -6.88 12.66 -11.39
C SER A 244 -8.01 13.29 -10.55
N ALA A 245 -8.70 14.32 -11.08
CA ALA A 245 -9.67 15.12 -10.32
C ALA A 245 -10.79 14.27 -9.70
N ILE A 246 -11.30 13.27 -10.43
CA ILE A 246 -12.33 12.36 -9.93
C ILE A 246 -11.84 11.62 -8.67
N GLN A 247 -10.63 11.07 -8.71
CA GLN A 247 -10.04 10.34 -7.59
C GLN A 247 -9.75 11.28 -6.40
N ILE A 248 -9.18 12.46 -6.66
CA ILE A 248 -8.87 13.45 -5.62
C ILE A 248 -10.16 13.89 -4.91
N ALA A 249 -11.21 14.24 -5.66
CA ALA A 249 -12.47 14.70 -5.08
C ALA A 249 -13.15 13.60 -4.26
N ALA A 250 -13.22 12.38 -4.81
CA ALA A 250 -13.79 11.23 -4.10
C ALA A 250 -13.04 10.93 -2.80
N SER A 251 -11.71 10.88 -2.84
CA SER A 251 -10.89 10.60 -1.66
C SER A 251 -10.92 11.73 -0.64
N TYR A 252 -10.99 12.98 -1.09
CA TYR A 252 -11.14 14.13 -0.20
C TYR A 252 -12.47 14.09 0.55
N ASP A 253 -13.57 13.86 -0.18
CA ASP A 253 -14.91 13.76 0.39
C ASP A 253 -15.02 12.61 1.41
N TRP A 254 -14.43 11.45 1.11
CA TRP A 254 -14.37 10.32 2.03
C TRP A 254 -13.49 10.60 3.26
N THR A 255 -12.32 11.21 3.07
CA THR A 255 -11.37 11.50 4.16
C THR A 255 -11.99 12.43 5.21
N ARG A 256 -12.81 13.41 4.80
CA ARG A 256 -13.52 14.33 5.72
C ARG A 256 -14.46 13.63 6.71
N GLN A 257 -14.88 12.41 6.41
CA GLN A 257 -15.83 11.63 7.21
C GLN A 257 -15.18 10.42 7.88
N SER A 258 -13.86 10.31 7.75
CA SER A 258 -13.08 9.19 8.25
C SER A 258 -12.54 9.40 9.66
N ASP A 259 -12.07 8.31 10.25
CA ASP A 259 -11.33 8.30 11.51
C ASP A 259 -10.05 9.16 11.48
N ARG A 260 -9.57 9.58 10.31
CA ARG A 260 -8.44 10.52 10.16
C ARG A 260 -8.72 11.92 10.67
N VAL A 261 -10.00 12.31 10.78
CA VAL A 261 -10.41 13.64 11.29
C VAL A 261 -10.50 13.65 12.81
N SER A 262 -10.77 12.50 13.43
CA SER A 262 -10.85 12.33 14.89
C SER A 262 -9.45 12.22 15.51
N ARG A 263 -8.74 13.34 15.59
CA ARG A 263 -7.46 13.43 16.30
C ARG A 263 -7.69 13.51 17.81
N GLN A 264 -8.03 12.39 18.45
CA GLN A 264 -7.81 12.28 19.90
C GLN A 264 -6.34 11.93 20.12
N GLU A 265 -5.48 12.95 20.19
CA GLU A 265 -4.13 12.81 20.75
C GLU A 265 -4.16 13.34 22.18
N SER A 266 -4.14 12.44 23.16
CA SER A 266 -4.11 12.78 24.60
C SER A 266 -2.69 12.86 25.17
N SER A 267 -1.67 12.98 24.32
CA SER A 267 -0.25 13.02 24.73
C SER A 267 0.41 14.28 24.20
N GLN A 268 1.23 14.92 25.03
CA GLN A 268 2.04 16.07 24.60
C GLN A 268 2.99 15.62 23.48
N TRP A 269 3.35 16.51 22.55
CA TRP A 269 4.13 16.11 21.37
C TRP A 269 5.51 15.56 21.70
N TRP A 270 6.04 15.87 22.89
CA TRP A 270 7.31 15.37 23.36
C TRP A 270 7.18 14.05 24.11
N GLU A 271 6.01 13.65 24.60
CA GLU A 271 5.84 12.38 25.33
C GLU A 271 5.83 11.19 24.36
N PRO A 272 6.19 9.96 24.77
CA PRO A 272 6.05 8.78 23.93
C PRO A 272 4.62 8.59 23.41
N PRO A 273 4.43 8.16 22.15
CA PRO A 273 3.10 7.93 21.60
C PRO A 273 2.43 6.73 22.28
N ILE A 274 1.15 6.88 22.61
CA ILE A 274 0.33 5.79 23.16
C ILE A 274 0.16 4.70 22.08
N ASP A 275 0.29 3.43 22.46
CA ASP A 275 0.09 2.29 21.56
C ASP A 275 -1.27 2.35 20.85
N GLY A 276 -1.25 2.23 19.53
CA GLY A 276 -2.44 2.31 18.69
C GLY A 276 -2.94 3.72 18.38
N SER A 277 -2.34 4.77 18.94
CA SER A 277 -2.63 6.16 18.57
C SER A 277 -2.27 6.49 17.11
N HIS A 278 -2.77 7.61 16.59
CA HIS A 278 -2.40 8.08 15.24
C HIS A 278 -0.88 8.27 15.11
N ARG A 279 -0.26 9.00 16.04
CA ARG A 279 1.20 9.19 16.07
C ARG A 279 1.97 7.86 16.11
N PHE A 280 1.55 6.90 16.93
CA PHE A 280 2.15 5.55 16.93
C PHE A 280 2.09 4.89 15.55
N ASN A 281 0.94 4.97 14.88
CA ASN A 281 0.76 4.44 13.53
C ASN A 281 1.56 5.21 12.47
N VAL A 282 1.81 6.51 12.66
CA VAL A 282 2.60 7.33 11.71
C VAL A 282 4.06 6.88 11.67
N PHE A 283 4.66 6.55 12.82
CA PHE A 283 6.05 6.09 12.94
C PHE A 283 6.22 4.56 12.84
N SER A 284 5.12 3.81 12.76
CA SER A 284 5.16 2.38 12.47
C SER A 284 5.93 2.10 11.17
N PHE A 285 6.58 0.93 11.10
CA PHE A 285 7.46 0.56 9.98
C PHE A 285 8.64 1.54 9.77
N SER A 286 9.17 2.11 10.86
CA SER A 286 10.50 2.73 10.84
C SER A 286 11.54 1.67 10.52
N LEU A 287 12.54 2.01 9.71
CA LEU A 287 13.68 1.16 9.39
C LEU A 287 14.73 1.28 10.51
N PRO A 288 15.01 0.22 11.28
CA PRO A 288 16.06 0.31 12.29
C PRO A 288 17.44 0.56 11.68
N PRO A 289 18.29 1.42 12.28
CA PRO A 289 19.57 1.81 11.67
C PRO A 289 20.53 0.65 11.39
N TRP A 290 20.48 -0.44 12.17
CA TRP A 290 21.31 -1.63 11.92
C TRP A 290 20.97 -2.35 10.61
N HIS A 291 19.77 -2.18 10.04
CA HIS A 291 19.45 -2.72 8.72
C HIS A 291 20.28 -2.11 7.59
N VAL A 292 21.07 -1.06 7.84
CA VAL A 292 22.12 -0.64 6.89
C VAL A 292 23.12 -1.78 6.61
N ALA A 293 23.29 -2.73 7.54
CA ALA A 293 24.07 -3.95 7.31
C ALA A 293 23.51 -4.82 6.17
N GLU A 294 22.21 -4.72 5.85
CA GLU A 294 21.60 -5.41 4.71
C GLU A 294 22.09 -4.87 3.37
N LEU A 295 22.81 -3.75 3.31
CA LEU A 295 23.49 -3.33 2.09
C LEU A 295 24.72 -4.19 1.79
N PHE A 296 25.31 -4.85 2.80
CA PHE A 296 26.48 -5.72 2.63
C PHE A 296 26.13 -7.12 2.19
N THR A 297 25.00 -7.62 2.64
CA THR A 297 24.55 -8.99 2.42
C THR A 297 23.03 -9.05 2.52
N PRO A 298 22.32 -9.93 1.80
CA PRO A 298 20.85 -9.88 1.73
C PRO A 298 20.11 -10.20 3.03
N HIS A 299 20.65 -11.11 3.87
CA HIS A 299 19.99 -11.62 5.08
C HIS A 299 20.92 -11.67 6.31
N PRO A 300 21.54 -10.55 6.73
CA PRO A 300 22.43 -10.52 7.90
C PRO A 300 21.69 -10.75 9.23
N PHE A 301 20.37 -10.54 9.22
CA PHE A 301 19.48 -10.74 10.37
C PHE A 301 18.54 -11.95 10.19
N GLY A 302 18.88 -12.84 9.24
CA GLY A 302 18.06 -13.98 8.87
C GLY A 302 16.83 -13.63 8.03
N ARG A 303 15.86 -14.55 7.95
CA ARG A 303 14.66 -14.42 7.09
C ARG A 303 13.41 -14.93 7.79
N THR A 304 12.24 -14.43 7.40
CA THR A 304 10.95 -14.88 7.99
C THR A 304 10.39 -16.13 7.31
N PHE A 305 10.79 -16.41 6.07
CA PHE A 305 10.21 -17.48 5.24
C PHE A 305 11.27 -18.44 4.72
N PRO A 306 10.93 -19.73 4.50
CA PRO A 306 9.63 -20.36 4.80
C PRO A 306 9.40 -20.63 6.30
N GLU A 307 10.47 -20.65 7.09
CA GLU A 307 10.45 -20.79 8.54
C GLU A 307 10.99 -19.51 9.20
N ASN A 308 10.54 -19.21 10.42
CA ASN A 308 10.98 -18.04 11.15
C ASN A 308 12.44 -18.15 11.59
N GLN A 309 13.33 -17.50 10.84
CA GLN A 309 14.77 -17.44 11.08
C GLN A 309 15.23 -15.99 11.32
N ARG A 310 14.30 -15.05 11.55
CA ARG A 310 14.58 -13.61 11.67
C ARG A 310 15.14 -13.29 13.06
N ILE A 311 16.42 -13.56 13.28
CA ILE A 311 17.10 -13.28 14.55
C ILE A 311 17.11 -11.79 14.90
N GLY A 312 16.99 -10.90 13.89
CA GLY A 312 16.85 -9.46 14.10
C GLY A 312 15.68 -9.08 15.01
N ALA A 313 14.60 -9.87 15.05
CA ALA A 313 13.46 -9.63 15.94
C ALA A 313 13.81 -9.68 17.45
N LEU A 314 14.99 -10.18 17.82
CA LEU A 314 15.51 -10.14 19.19
C LEU A 314 16.11 -8.78 19.56
N LEU A 315 16.41 -7.92 18.58
CA LEU A 315 16.97 -6.59 18.82
C LEU A 315 15.86 -5.61 19.25
N PRO A 316 16.01 -4.90 20.38
CA PRO A 316 15.03 -3.91 20.82
C PRO A 316 14.78 -2.84 19.75
N GLY A 317 13.52 -2.69 19.31
CA GLY A 317 13.13 -1.75 18.25
C GLY A 317 13.01 -2.36 16.86
N ASP A 318 13.44 -3.62 16.65
CA ASP A 318 13.28 -4.35 15.38
C ASP A 318 11.85 -4.92 15.25
N GLY A 319 10.90 -4.01 15.01
CA GLY A 319 9.47 -4.32 15.00
C GLY A 319 8.93 -4.82 13.65
N ARG A 320 7.81 -4.24 13.24
CA ARG A 320 7.15 -4.57 11.98
C ARG A 320 8.01 -4.10 10.80
N MET A 321 8.35 -5.03 9.90
CA MET A 321 9.09 -4.72 8.68
C MET A 321 8.17 -4.24 7.55
N TRP A 322 8.59 -3.24 6.76
CA TRP A 322 7.86 -2.78 5.57
C TRP A 322 8.19 -3.65 4.36
N THR A 323 9.49 -3.84 4.11
CA THR A 323 10.05 -4.80 3.16
C THR A 323 10.92 -5.79 3.94
N PRO A 324 11.01 -7.07 3.53
CA PRO A 324 11.84 -8.05 4.23
C PRO A 324 13.36 -7.86 4.07
N SER A 325 13.80 -7.00 3.15
CA SER A 325 15.20 -6.64 2.95
C SER A 325 15.30 -5.28 2.25
N ILE A 326 16.38 -4.54 2.49
CA ILE A 326 16.76 -3.34 1.73
C ILE A 326 17.97 -3.57 0.81
N TYR A 327 18.46 -4.82 0.67
CA TYR A 327 19.63 -5.15 -0.14
C TYR A 327 19.50 -4.68 -1.58
N MET A 328 20.55 -4.07 -2.11
CA MET A 328 20.59 -3.51 -3.47
C MET A 328 21.72 -4.10 -4.32
N GLY A 329 22.20 -5.29 -3.93
CA GLY A 329 23.35 -5.94 -4.54
C GLY A 329 24.67 -5.40 -3.98
N VAL A 330 25.71 -6.23 -4.00
CA VAL A 330 27.07 -5.83 -3.60
C VAL A 330 27.54 -4.60 -4.40
N ILE A 331 27.09 -4.48 -5.65
CA ILE A 331 27.43 -3.36 -6.52
C ILE A 331 27.01 -1.99 -5.94
N ALA A 332 25.85 -1.93 -5.26
CA ALA A 332 25.36 -0.70 -4.64
C ALA A 332 26.20 -0.33 -3.41
N LEU A 333 26.57 -1.31 -2.59
CA LEU A 333 27.50 -1.10 -1.49
C LEU A 333 28.83 -0.52 -1.98
N LEU A 334 29.45 -1.16 -2.99
CA LEU A 334 30.74 -0.72 -3.52
C LEU A 334 30.68 0.72 -4.06
N ALA A 335 29.58 1.05 -4.74
CA ALA A 335 29.34 2.40 -5.24
C ALA A 335 29.22 3.42 -4.11
N TRP A 336 28.45 3.12 -3.05
CA TRP A 336 28.32 3.99 -1.88
C TRP A 336 29.64 4.13 -1.11
N MET A 337 30.33 3.03 -0.82
CA MET A 337 31.60 3.06 -0.08
C MET A 337 32.67 3.89 -0.82
N THR A 338 32.78 3.71 -2.14
CA THR A 338 33.72 4.48 -2.96
C THR A 338 33.36 5.96 -2.97
N THR A 339 32.06 6.28 -3.11
CA THR A 339 31.55 7.66 -3.10
C THR A 339 31.80 8.35 -1.76
N LEU A 340 31.51 7.67 -0.65
CA LEU A 340 31.71 8.19 0.70
C LEU A 340 33.20 8.32 1.05
N MET A 341 34.06 7.38 0.63
CA MET A 341 35.50 7.52 0.83
C MET A 341 36.07 8.77 0.12
N ARG A 342 35.51 9.09 -1.05
CA ARG A 342 35.96 10.23 -1.87
C ARG A 342 35.23 11.54 -1.57
N TRP A 343 34.25 11.53 -0.67
CA TRP A 343 33.46 12.72 -0.34
C TRP A 343 34.28 13.96 0.06
N PRO A 344 35.46 13.89 0.72
CA PRO A 344 36.19 15.11 1.09
C PRO A 344 36.86 15.76 -0.12
N TYR A 345 37.07 15.00 -1.19
CA TYR A 345 37.76 15.44 -2.41
C TYR A 345 36.76 15.83 -3.50
N ASP A 346 35.76 14.98 -3.74
CA ASP A 346 34.82 15.14 -4.84
C ASP A 346 33.54 15.89 -4.41
N GLY A 347 33.27 15.98 -3.11
CA GLY A 347 31.99 16.44 -2.56
C GLY A 347 30.83 15.48 -2.83
N LEU A 348 29.71 15.69 -2.14
CA LEU A 348 28.48 14.95 -2.40
C LEU A 348 27.59 15.70 -3.41
N GLY A 349 27.23 15.00 -4.48
CA GLY A 349 26.28 15.49 -5.48
C GLY A 349 24.82 15.38 -5.02
N ARG A 350 23.91 15.84 -5.88
CA ARG A 350 22.46 15.87 -5.59
C ARG A 350 21.87 14.49 -5.28
N TRP A 351 22.27 13.45 -6.00
CA TRP A 351 21.68 12.11 -5.86
C TRP A 351 22.22 11.42 -4.60
N GLU A 352 23.46 11.69 -4.25
CA GLU A 352 24.10 11.28 -3.01
C GLU A 352 23.36 11.88 -1.81
N TRP A 353 23.05 13.19 -1.85
CA TRP A 353 22.21 13.83 -0.82
C TRP A 353 20.78 13.28 -0.77
N VAL A 354 20.13 13.10 -1.92
CA VAL A 354 18.78 12.49 -1.97
C VAL A 354 18.80 11.10 -1.33
N GLY A 355 19.81 10.27 -1.63
CA GLY A 355 19.97 8.95 -1.04
C GLY A 355 20.16 9.01 0.48
N LEU A 356 21.13 9.79 0.96
CA LEU A 356 21.41 9.91 2.40
C LEU A 356 20.22 10.44 3.19
N VAL A 357 19.58 11.52 2.72
CA VAL A 357 18.42 12.11 3.40
C VAL A 357 17.24 11.14 3.39
N SER A 358 16.98 10.44 2.27
CA SER A 358 15.90 9.44 2.19
C SER A 358 16.13 8.26 3.14
N LEU A 359 17.38 7.79 3.27
CA LEU A 359 17.74 6.75 4.22
C LEU A 359 17.51 7.22 5.67
N LEU A 360 17.96 8.42 6.02
CA LEU A 360 17.72 8.99 7.36
C LEU A 360 16.23 9.20 7.63
N LEU A 361 15.43 9.55 6.61
CA LEU A 361 13.97 9.63 6.73
C LEU A 361 13.34 8.26 6.98
N CYS A 362 13.90 7.17 6.47
CA CYS A 362 13.42 5.82 6.74
C CYS A 362 13.60 5.43 8.20
N PHE A 363 14.59 5.99 8.91
CA PHE A 363 14.83 5.70 10.33
C PHE A 363 13.69 6.16 11.24
N GLY A 364 12.85 7.11 10.85
CA GLY A 364 11.58 7.35 11.54
C GLY A 364 11.71 7.62 13.05
N GLN A 365 11.33 6.61 13.86
CA GLN A 365 11.37 6.64 15.33
C GLN A 365 12.78 6.68 15.93
N PHE A 366 13.83 6.34 15.17
CA PHE A 366 15.22 6.31 15.65
C PHE A 366 15.85 7.72 15.55
N GLY A 367 15.32 8.66 16.33
CA GLY A 367 15.78 10.04 16.41
C GLY A 367 17.02 10.25 17.29
N ILE A 368 17.38 11.51 17.54
CA ILE A 368 18.48 11.85 18.45
C ILE A 368 18.11 11.48 19.89
N ALA A 369 16.84 11.68 20.28
CA ALA A 369 16.34 11.28 21.60
C ALA A 369 16.52 9.77 21.81
N TRP A 370 16.20 8.95 20.81
CA TRP A 370 16.44 7.51 20.87
C TRP A 370 17.90 7.16 21.17
N LEU A 371 18.86 7.81 20.50
CA LEU A 371 20.29 7.57 20.76
C LEU A 371 20.66 7.89 22.22
N VAL A 372 20.18 9.00 22.75
CA VAL A 372 20.44 9.40 24.15
C VAL A 372 19.80 8.39 25.13
N GLN A 373 18.58 7.94 24.85
CA GLN A 373 17.88 6.92 25.64
C GLN A 373 18.70 5.62 25.71
N GLN A 374 19.24 5.13 24.58
CA GLN A 374 19.99 3.87 24.56
C GLN A 374 21.32 3.91 25.31
N PHE A 375 21.93 5.10 25.50
CA PHE A 375 23.28 5.21 26.08
C PHE A 375 23.34 5.88 27.46
N THR A 376 22.28 6.56 27.91
CA THR A 376 22.39 7.44 29.09
C THR A 376 21.23 7.38 30.09
N ASP A 377 20.25 6.47 29.95
CA ASP A 377 19.03 6.36 30.79
C ASP A 377 18.33 7.72 31.01
N ARG A 378 18.49 8.62 30.05
CA ARG A 378 17.94 9.98 30.04
C ARG A 378 16.96 10.09 28.90
N LEU A 379 15.97 10.95 29.08
CA LEU A 379 14.91 11.23 28.12
C LEU A 379 13.90 10.09 27.91
N ASP A 380 13.76 9.14 28.84
CA ASP A 380 12.75 8.07 28.72
C ASP A 380 11.30 8.58 28.71
N ALA A 381 11.07 9.76 29.32
CA ALA A 381 9.80 10.47 29.26
C ALA A 381 9.55 11.18 27.90
N TYR A 382 10.45 11.03 26.92
CA TYR A 382 10.38 11.71 25.63
C TYR A 382 10.20 10.72 24.46
N ASP A 383 9.53 11.18 23.41
CA ASP A 383 9.36 10.47 22.14
C ASP A 383 10.72 10.23 21.48
N SER A 384 11.05 8.97 21.25
CA SER A 384 12.29 8.51 20.61
C SER A 384 12.53 9.16 19.24
N ALA A 385 11.46 9.54 18.53
CA ALA A 385 11.55 10.14 17.20
C ALA A 385 12.15 11.56 17.19
N ILE A 386 12.19 12.24 18.34
CA ILE A 386 12.62 13.64 18.44
C ILE A 386 14.04 13.83 17.90
N GLY A 387 14.22 14.87 17.09
CA GLY A 387 15.48 15.20 16.44
C GLY A 387 15.76 14.41 15.14
N GLY A 388 14.90 13.46 14.76
CA GLY A 388 14.97 12.77 13.48
C GLY A 388 14.41 13.59 12.30
N PRO A 389 14.91 13.41 11.06
CA PRO A 389 14.39 14.13 9.88
C PRO A 389 12.91 13.85 9.60
N TYR A 390 12.45 12.61 9.84
CA TYR A 390 11.04 12.27 9.60
C TYR A 390 10.12 12.92 10.64
N TRP A 391 10.57 12.99 11.89
CA TRP A 391 9.88 13.73 12.95
C TRP A 391 9.76 15.22 12.59
N TRP A 392 10.80 15.82 12.01
CA TRP A 392 10.73 17.21 11.53
C TRP A 392 9.68 17.38 10.44
N LEU A 393 9.62 16.49 9.44
CA LEU A 393 8.57 16.52 8.42
C LEU A 393 7.18 16.37 9.04
N TYR A 394 6.99 15.40 9.92
CA TYR A 394 5.72 15.17 10.61
C TYR A 394 5.24 16.39 11.39
N LYS A 395 6.15 17.05 12.10
CA LYS A 395 5.81 18.15 13.01
C LYS A 395 5.64 19.49 12.31
N PHE A 396 6.48 19.79 11.32
CA PHE A 396 6.61 21.15 10.79
C PHE A 396 6.12 21.32 9.34
N LEU A 397 5.97 20.24 8.55
CA LEU A 397 5.45 20.35 7.19
C LEU A 397 3.91 20.26 7.21
N PRO A 398 3.17 21.34 6.85
CA PRO A 398 1.72 21.34 6.95
C PRO A 398 1.07 20.21 6.14
N GLY A 399 0.18 19.45 6.78
CA GLY A 399 -0.56 18.34 6.18
C GLY A 399 0.23 17.04 6.01
N TYR A 400 1.52 17.01 6.34
CA TYR A 400 2.33 15.77 6.25
C TYR A 400 1.95 14.75 7.34
N ASP A 401 1.34 15.21 8.43
CA ASP A 401 0.79 14.42 9.52
C ASP A 401 -0.39 13.53 9.11
N ALA A 402 -0.98 13.75 7.92
CA ALA A 402 -1.97 12.86 7.32
C ALA A 402 -1.35 11.57 6.73
N PHE A 403 -0.02 11.52 6.56
CA PHE A 403 0.70 10.39 6.02
C PHE A 403 1.36 9.56 7.11
N ARG A 404 1.68 8.30 6.77
CA ARG A 404 2.24 7.30 7.69
C ARG A 404 3.35 6.51 7.03
N TYR A 405 4.20 5.94 7.86
CA TYR A 405 5.25 4.97 7.57
C TYR A 405 6.52 5.59 6.98
N PRO A 406 7.60 5.71 7.78
CA PRO A 406 8.89 6.24 7.34
C PRO A 406 9.53 5.43 6.21
N ALA A 407 9.39 4.10 6.21
CA ALA A 407 9.92 3.23 5.17
C ALA A 407 9.41 3.52 3.75
N LYS A 408 8.38 4.35 3.56
CA LYS A 408 7.96 4.81 2.22
C LYS A 408 8.96 5.73 1.53
N TRP A 409 10.00 6.16 2.23
CA TRP A 409 11.16 6.82 1.62
C TRP A 409 12.14 5.84 0.96
N LEU A 410 11.98 4.52 1.15
CA LEU A 410 12.86 3.51 0.56
C LEU A 410 12.93 3.58 -0.97
N PRO A 411 11.84 3.73 -1.74
CA PRO A 411 11.94 3.89 -3.19
C PRO A 411 12.78 5.08 -3.63
N MET A 412 12.78 6.17 -2.86
CA MET A 412 13.61 7.35 -3.12
C MET A 412 15.10 7.06 -2.85
N PHE A 413 15.40 6.39 -1.74
CA PHE A 413 16.74 5.89 -1.44
C PHE A 413 17.22 4.90 -2.53
N SER A 414 16.35 4.01 -2.97
CA SER A 414 16.67 3.00 -3.98
C SER A 414 16.98 3.60 -5.34
N ILE A 415 16.20 4.59 -5.82
CA ILE A 415 16.50 5.21 -7.11
C ILE A 415 17.78 6.04 -7.05
N ALA A 416 18.04 6.72 -5.93
CA ALA A 416 19.28 7.46 -5.71
C ALA A 416 20.50 6.52 -5.72
N SER A 417 20.41 5.39 -5.02
CA SER A 417 21.43 4.35 -5.00
C SER A 417 21.68 3.74 -6.38
N ALA A 418 20.63 3.44 -7.14
CA ALA A 418 20.73 2.96 -8.51
C ALA A 418 21.44 3.96 -9.44
N VAL A 419 21.13 5.25 -9.30
CA VAL A 419 21.84 6.33 -10.01
C VAL A 419 23.31 6.38 -9.60
N ILE A 420 23.63 6.26 -8.31
CA ILE A 420 25.02 6.26 -7.82
C ILE A 420 25.80 5.06 -8.37
N VAL A 421 25.19 3.87 -8.46
CA VAL A 421 25.79 2.69 -9.12
C VAL A 421 26.15 2.99 -10.56
N GLY A 422 25.24 3.58 -11.33
CA GLY A 422 25.52 3.92 -12.73
C GLY A 422 26.65 4.96 -12.87
N LYS A 423 26.66 6.01 -12.02
CA LYS A 423 27.76 7.00 -12.02
C LYS A 423 29.09 6.36 -11.64
N TRP A 424 29.09 5.51 -10.62
CA TRP A 424 30.28 4.82 -10.14
C TRP A 424 30.86 3.94 -11.24
N PHE A 425 30.01 3.22 -11.96
CA PHE A 425 30.42 2.34 -13.05
C PHE A 425 31.03 3.12 -14.23
N ASP A 426 30.39 4.20 -14.67
CA ASP A 426 30.94 5.04 -15.76
C ASP A 426 32.30 5.63 -15.39
N ARG A 427 32.46 6.14 -14.16
CA ARG A 427 33.75 6.64 -13.68
C ARG A 427 34.81 5.56 -13.62
N PHE A 428 34.45 4.37 -13.12
CA PHE A 428 35.36 3.22 -13.08
C PHE A 428 35.87 2.82 -14.48
N GLN A 429 35.05 2.95 -15.53
CA GLN A 429 35.44 2.61 -16.91
C GLN A 429 36.37 3.63 -17.57
N ILE A 430 36.21 4.92 -17.26
CA ILE A 430 36.99 6.00 -17.89
C ILE A 430 38.38 6.10 -17.23
N ASP A 431 38.46 5.85 -15.92
CA ASP A 431 39.63 6.07 -15.08
C ASP A 431 40.63 4.91 -15.15
N ASN A 432 41.26 4.69 -16.32
CA ASN A 432 42.09 3.51 -16.57
C ASN A 432 43.42 3.46 -15.79
N GLU A 433 43.96 4.59 -15.33
CA GLU A 433 45.28 4.69 -14.66
C GLU A 433 45.26 5.39 -13.28
N THR A 434 44.09 5.61 -12.69
CA THR A 434 43.88 6.74 -11.77
C THR A 434 43.21 6.37 -10.43
N VAL A 435 43.24 7.33 -9.50
CA VAL A 435 42.89 7.19 -8.07
C VAL A 435 41.48 6.62 -7.84
N TYR A 436 40.51 6.88 -8.73
CA TYR A 436 39.14 6.39 -8.53
C TYR A 436 39.08 4.86 -8.62
N ARG A 437 39.73 4.29 -9.65
CA ARG A 437 39.82 2.83 -9.82
C ARG A 437 40.55 2.18 -8.65
N ARG A 438 41.64 2.77 -8.17
CA ARG A 438 42.36 2.32 -6.97
C ARG A 438 41.46 2.32 -5.72
N ASN A 439 40.70 3.37 -5.50
CA ASN A 439 39.79 3.45 -4.35
C ASN A 439 38.67 2.41 -4.46
N SER A 440 38.06 2.23 -5.65
CA SER A 440 37.07 1.17 -5.88
C SER A 440 37.66 -0.21 -5.60
N MET A 441 38.90 -0.47 -6.01
CA MET A 441 39.62 -1.71 -5.70
C MET A 441 39.88 -1.90 -4.21
N GLN A 442 40.25 -0.83 -3.51
CA GLN A 442 40.40 -0.86 -2.05
C GLN A 442 39.08 -1.15 -1.35
N MET A 443 37.96 -0.57 -1.83
CA MET A 443 36.64 -0.86 -1.28
C MET A 443 36.21 -2.31 -1.57
N MET A 444 36.48 -2.84 -2.76
CA MET A 444 36.25 -4.26 -3.05
C MET A 444 37.03 -5.18 -2.09
N PHE A 445 38.33 -4.91 -1.91
CA PHE A 445 39.16 -5.66 -0.98
C PHE A 445 38.65 -5.54 0.47
N LEU A 446 38.34 -4.33 0.93
CA LEU A 446 37.83 -4.08 2.26
C LEU A 446 36.49 -4.79 2.48
N THR A 447 35.56 -4.74 1.53
CA THR A 447 34.29 -5.46 1.59
C THR A 447 34.51 -6.97 1.68
N THR A 448 35.39 -7.54 0.88
CA THR A 448 35.74 -8.97 0.96
C THR A 448 36.32 -9.34 2.32
N VAL A 449 37.22 -8.51 2.88
CA VAL A 449 37.80 -8.74 4.21
C VAL A 449 36.72 -8.63 5.29
N MET A 450 35.86 -7.61 5.26
CA MET A 450 34.76 -7.44 6.22
C MET A 450 33.80 -8.63 6.18
N LEU A 451 33.43 -9.10 4.98
CA LEU A 451 32.59 -10.29 4.82
C LEU A 451 33.30 -11.56 5.30
N ALA A 452 34.60 -11.72 5.05
CA ALA A 452 35.37 -12.87 5.54
C ALA A 452 35.47 -12.88 7.08
N VAL A 453 35.72 -11.73 7.70
CA VAL A 453 35.73 -11.58 9.17
C VAL A 453 34.35 -11.87 9.75
N ALA A 454 33.29 -11.32 9.15
CA ALA A 454 31.92 -11.60 9.57
C ALA A 454 31.57 -13.08 9.40
N GLY A 455 31.95 -13.71 8.28
CA GLY A 455 31.76 -15.12 8.02
C GLY A 455 32.50 -16.01 9.02
N PHE A 456 33.74 -15.66 9.37
CA PHE A 456 34.50 -16.35 10.40
C PHE A 456 33.87 -16.20 11.79
N ALA A 457 33.40 -14.99 12.15
CA ALA A 457 32.67 -14.76 13.39
C ALA A 457 31.36 -15.56 13.46
N VAL A 458 30.61 -15.63 12.37
CA VAL A 458 29.38 -16.44 12.26
C VAL A 458 29.71 -17.94 12.36
N ALA A 459 30.80 -18.40 11.74
CA ALA A 459 31.24 -19.79 11.84
C ALA A 459 31.65 -20.16 13.28
N ILE A 460 32.35 -19.27 13.99
CA ILE A 460 32.66 -19.44 15.42
C ILE A 460 31.37 -19.46 16.24
N ALA A 461 30.48 -18.49 16.04
CA ALA A 461 29.21 -18.44 16.76
C ALA A 461 28.39 -19.71 16.52
N TRP A 462 28.30 -20.17 15.27
CA TRP A 462 27.65 -21.42 14.93
C TRP A 462 28.30 -22.62 15.63
N TRP A 463 29.63 -22.71 15.63
CA TRP A 463 30.37 -23.80 16.30
C TRP A 463 30.20 -23.80 17.83
N LEU A 464 30.30 -22.63 18.47
CA LEU A 464 30.11 -22.48 19.91
C LEU A 464 28.67 -22.82 20.34
N ASN A 465 27.68 -22.51 19.50
CA ASN A 465 26.27 -22.79 19.76
C ASN A 465 25.80 -24.13 19.16
N ALA A 466 26.68 -24.91 18.51
CA ALA A 466 26.30 -26.17 17.85
C ALA A 466 25.81 -27.27 18.82
N GLY A 467 26.09 -27.11 20.12
CA GLY A 467 25.63 -28.01 21.19
C GLY A 467 24.50 -27.46 22.07
N GLU A 468 24.16 -26.17 21.96
CA GLU A 468 23.02 -25.61 22.69
C GLU A 468 21.75 -25.76 21.84
N THR A 469 21.00 -26.84 22.09
CA THR A 469 19.54 -26.89 21.83
C THR A 469 18.79 -25.99 22.81
N ALA A 470 19.37 -24.82 23.15
CA ALA A 470 18.71 -23.82 23.96
C ALA A 470 17.69 -23.10 23.07
N THR A 471 16.57 -23.78 22.82
CA THR A 471 15.26 -23.15 22.71
C THR A 471 14.97 -22.41 24.02
N LYS A 472 15.72 -21.33 24.31
CA LYS A 472 15.15 -20.27 25.11
C LYS A 472 13.96 -19.79 24.30
N GLN A 473 12.79 -19.97 24.89
CA GLN A 473 11.48 -19.61 24.38
C GLN A 473 11.41 -18.08 24.24
N MET A 474 12.17 -17.54 23.29
CA MET A 474 12.46 -16.12 23.12
C MET A 474 12.04 -15.75 21.70
N ALA A 475 10.89 -15.08 21.62
CA ALA A 475 10.25 -14.55 20.42
C ALA A 475 9.79 -15.61 19.38
N GLY A 476 8.57 -16.14 19.56
CA GLY A 476 7.83 -16.78 18.47
C GLY A 476 6.98 -15.74 17.71
N ASP A 477 6.76 -15.98 16.42
CA ASP A 477 5.79 -15.22 15.63
C ASP A 477 4.49 -16.02 15.53
N TYR A 478 3.34 -15.36 15.71
CA TYR A 478 2.02 -16.02 15.71
C TYR A 478 1.72 -16.76 14.40
N PHE A 479 2.22 -16.27 13.27
CA PHE A 479 2.06 -16.93 11.98
C PHE A 479 3.25 -17.80 11.65
N TRP A 480 4.47 -17.35 11.91
CA TRP A 480 5.67 -18.00 11.36
C TRP A 480 6.34 -19.00 12.31
N GLY A 481 5.82 -19.12 13.53
CA GLY A 481 6.26 -20.08 14.53
C GLY A 481 7.50 -19.65 15.31
N PRO A 482 8.09 -20.59 16.07
CA PRO A 482 9.21 -20.30 16.94
C PRO A 482 10.43 -19.89 16.13
N LEU A 483 11.25 -18.98 16.67
CA LEU A 483 12.50 -18.59 16.04
C LEU A 483 13.47 -19.80 15.98
N ASN A 484 13.79 -20.22 14.77
CA ASN A 484 14.79 -21.26 14.52
C ASN A 484 16.20 -20.64 14.44
N VAL A 485 16.84 -20.49 15.60
CA VAL A 485 18.17 -19.86 15.73
C VAL A 485 19.25 -20.65 14.97
N GLN A 486 19.21 -21.98 15.00
CA GLN A 486 20.19 -22.81 14.30
C GLN A 486 20.12 -22.60 12.78
N ALA A 487 18.90 -22.60 12.21
CA ALA A 487 18.71 -22.32 10.80
C ALA A 487 19.01 -20.85 10.46
N ALA A 488 18.79 -19.91 11.40
CA ALA A 488 19.18 -18.51 11.23
C ALA A 488 20.69 -18.35 11.01
N TRP A 489 21.54 -19.00 11.82
CA TRP A 489 22.98 -18.99 11.61
C TRP A 489 23.39 -19.55 10.24
N GLY A 490 22.74 -20.63 9.81
CA GLY A 490 22.93 -21.19 8.47
C GLY A 490 22.58 -20.19 7.36
N THR A 491 21.44 -19.51 7.47
CA THR A 491 21.00 -18.48 6.51
C THR A 491 21.94 -17.29 6.47
N ILE A 492 22.40 -16.81 7.63
CA ILE A 492 23.38 -15.70 7.70
C ILE A 492 24.70 -16.12 7.05
N GLY A 493 25.20 -17.33 7.35
CA GLY A 493 26.40 -17.88 6.74
C GLY A 493 26.31 -17.98 5.22
N TRP A 494 25.20 -18.53 4.70
CA TRP A 494 24.92 -18.58 3.26
C TRP A 494 24.84 -17.19 2.62
N SER A 495 24.20 -16.23 3.30
CA SER A 495 24.09 -14.85 2.84
C SER A 495 25.46 -14.19 2.68
N ILE A 496 26.32 -14.34 3.68
CA ILE A 496 27.70 -13.82 3.65
C ILE A 496 28.49 -14.49 2.54
N LEU A 497 28.43 -15.83 2.42
CA LEU A 497 29.11 -16.57 1.37
C LEU A 497 28.67 -16.14 -0.04
N HIS A 498 27.36 -16.00 -0.27
CA HIS A 498 26.81 -15.46 -1.52
C HIS A 498 27.41 -14.09 -1.85
N SER A 499 27.47 -13.21 -0.86
CA SER A 499 28.00 -11.85 -1.02
C SER A 499 29.51 -11.84 -1.28
N MET A 500 30.26 -12.75 -0.64
CA MET A 500 31.69 -12.96 -0.88
C MET A 500 31.96 -13.47 -2.30
N ILE A 501 31.15 -14.40 -2.79
CA ILE A 501 31.25 -14.90 -4.17
C ILE A 501 30.91 -13.77 -5.15
N ALA A 502 29.80 -13.06 -4.92
CA ALA A 502 29.38 -11.94 -5.77
C ALA A 502 30.45 -10.85 -5.84
N VAL A 503 30.98 -10.37 -4.71
CA VAL A 503 32.05 -9.35 -4.70
C VAL A 503 33.30 -9.85 -5.39
N SER A 504 33.70 -11.11 -5.17
CA SER A 504 34.91 -11.68 -5.76
C SER A 504 34.79 -11.80 -7.28
N VAL A 505 33.67 -12.34 -7.77
CA VAL A 505 33.43 -12.49 -9.22
C VAL A 505 33.31 -11.13 -9.89
N ILE A 506 32.57 -10.18 -9.31
CA ILE A 506 32.46 -8.80 -9.81
C ILE A 506 33.84 -8.15 -9.85
N SER A 507 34.63 -8.28 -8.79
CA SER A 507 35.99 -7.73 -8.72
C SER A 507 36.89 -8.35 -9.80
N LEU A 508 36.89 -9.67 -9.96
CA LEU A 508 37.66 -10.36 -11.00
C LEU A 508 37.29 -9.89 -12.41
N LEU A 509 36.00 -9.74 -12.71
CA LEU A 509 35.52 -9.26 -14.01
C LEU A 509 35.90 -7.80 -14.27
N LEU A 510 35.87 -6.95 -13.24
CA LEU A 510 36.28 -5.54 -13.33
C LEU A 510 37.81 -5.37 -13.40
N CYS A 511 38.57 -6.31 -12.86
CA CYS A 511 40.04 -6.30 -12.84
C CYS A 511 40.69 -7.03 -14.00
N TRP A 512 39.93 -7.81 -14.76
CA TRP A 512 40.47 -8.71 -15.76
C TRP A 512 41.40 -7.95 -16.72
N PRO A 513 42.72 -8.26 -16.75
CA PRO A 513 43.68 -7.55 -17.59
C PRO A 513 43.24 -7.56 -19.05
N GLN A 514 43.32 -6.39 -19.70
CA GLN A 514 43.01 -6.21 -21.11
C GLN A 514 44.35 -6.11 -21.85
N LYS A 515 44.58 -6.97 -22.86
CA LYS A 515 45.73 -6.80 -23.76
C LYS A 515 45.56 -5.46 -24.47
N GLN A 516 46.50 -4.55 -24.28
CA GLN A 516 46.57 -3.27 -24.99
C GLN A 516 46.86 -3.56 -26.47
N THR A 517 45.84 -3.55 -27.31
CA THR A 517 46.00 -3.57 -28.77
C THR A 517 45.58 -2.22 -29.34
N GLY A 518 46.55 -1.31 -29.54
CA GLY A 518 46.45 -0.10 -30.38
C GLY A 518 45.51 1.01 -29.90
N GLU A 519 45.65 2.21 -30.49
CA GLU A 519 45.14 3.55 -30.11
C GLU A 519 43.61 3.75 -29.94
N ARG A 520 42.85 2.68 -29.69
CA ARG A 520 41.45 2.73 -29.25
C ARG A 520 41.27 1.90 -27.99
N GLY A 521 42.13 2.13 -27.00
CA GLY A 521 41.99 1.57 -25.67
C GLY A 521 40.81 2.19 -24.94
N LEU A 522 39.59 1.71 -25.16
CA LEU A 522 38.46 1.92 -24.25
C LEU A 522 37.48 0.74 -24.37
N TRP A 523 36.75 0.47 -23.29
CA TRP A 523 35.59 -0.43 -23.17
C TRP A 523 35.89 -1.92 -22.85
N LEU A 524 35.23 -2.42 -21.78
CA LEU A 524 35.04 -3.86 -21.53
C LEU A 524 34.62 -4.53 -22.83
N THR A 525 35.25 -5.65 -23.21
CA THR A 525 34.76 -6.43 -24.36
C THR A 525 33.27 -6.74 -24.14
N PRO A 526 32.41 -6.74 -25.18
CA PRO A 526 30.97 -6.94 -25.01
C PRO A 526 30.62 -8.19 -24.18
N MET A 527 31.44 -9.25 -24.32
CA MET A 527 31.37 -10.46 -23.52
C MET A 527 31.55 -10.19 -22.02
N ARG A 528 32.59 -9.44 -21.62
CA ARG A 528 32.83 -9.11 -20.20
C ARG A 528 31.73 -8.23 -19.62
N ALA A 529 31.23 -7.25 -20.38
CA ALA A 529 30.11 -6.41 -19.95
C ALA A 529 28.82 -7.23 -19.77
N GLY A 530 28.55 -8.18 -20.68
CA GLY A 530 27.45 -9.13 -20.55
C GLY A 530 27.61 -10.04 -19.32
N LEU A 531 28.80 -10.61 -19.11
CA LEU A 531 29.08 -11.44 -17.92
C LEU A 531 28.89 -10.65 -16.62
N LEU A 532 29.39 -9.42 -16.54
CA LEU A 532 29.20 -8.57 -15.37
C LEU A 532 27.71 -8.28 -15.10
N ALA A 533 26.95 -7.93 -16.15
CA ALA A 533 25.52 -7.71 -16.02
C ALA A 533 24.79 -8.98 -15.56
N CYS A 534 25.16 -10.17 -16.07
CA CYS A 534 24.63 -11.45 -15.62
C CYS A 534 24.97 -11.73 -14.15
N CYS A 535 26.20 -11.50 -13.70
CA CYS A 535 26.58 -11.70 -12.29
C CYS A 535 25.79 -10.79 -11.35
N ILE A 536 25.61 -9.52 -11.71
CA ILE A 536 24.80 -8.57 -10.92
C ILE A 536 23.33 -8.99 -10.93
N ALA A 537 22.81 -9.45 -12.07
CA ALA A 537 21.45 -9.97 -12.19
C ALA A 537 21.24 -11.23 -11.34
N ILE A 538 22.22 -12.12 -11.25
CA ILE A 538 22.18 -13.31 -10.39
C ILE A 538 22.19 -12.91 -8.92
N ASP A 539 23.10 -12.01 -8.52
CA ASP A 539 23.19 -11.50 -7.14
C ASP A 539 21.84 -10.93 -6.66
N LEU A 540 21.31 -9.97 -7.42
CA LEU A 540 20.03 -9.34 -7.15
C LEU A 540 18.85 -10.31 -7.30
N GLY A 541 18.88 -11.17 -8.32
CA GLY A 541 17.81 -12.11 -8.63
C GLY A 541 17.63 -13.19 -7.57
N VAL A 542 18.73 -13.71 -6.99
CA VAL A 542 18.68 -14.67 -5.88
C VAL A 542 18.03 -14.03 -4.65
N SER A 543 18.43 -12.82 -4.29
CA SER A 543 17.82 -12.08 -3.17
C SER A 543 16.33 -11.80 -3.43
N ALA A 544 15.99 -11.29 -4.63
CA ALA A 544 14.62 -11.01 -5.02
C ALA A 544 13.73 -12.28 -5.06
N PHE A 545 14.27 -13.42 -5.46
CA PHE A 545 13.53 -14.68 -5.48
C PHE A 545 13.15 -15.15 -4.06
N LEU A 546 14.03 -14.93 -3.08
CA LEU A 546 13.86 -15.39 -1.69
C LEU A 546 13.13 -14.40 -0.78
N ILE A 547 12.90 -13.16 -1.23
CA ILE A 547 12.36 -12.10 -0.36
C ILE A 547 10.88 -12.28 -0.02
N LEU A 548 10.09 -12.93 -0.87
CA LEU A 548 8.64 -13.10 -0.69
C LEU A 548 8.21 -14.55 -0.94
N PRO A 549 7.36 -15.13 -0.07
CA PRO A 549 6.89 -16.49 -0.23
C PRO A 549 5.90 -16.60 -1.41
N ARG A 550 5.97 -17.74 -2.10
CA ARG A 550 5.06 -18.10 -3.19
C ARG A 550 4.36 -19.39 -2.82
N ILE A 551 3.06 -19.46 -3.06
CA ILE A 551 2.23 -20.64 -2.75
C ILE A 551 1.52 -21.13 -4.00
N SER A 552 1.18 -22.42 -4.03
CA SER A 552 0.27 -22.99 -5.02
C SER A 552 -1.15 -22.46 -4.80
N VAL A 553 -1.75 -21.92 -5.86
CA VAL A 553 -3.13 -21.41 -5.84
C VAL A 553 -4.12 -22.56 -5.67
N GLU A 554 -3.86 -23.69 -6.33
CA GLU A 554 -4.71 -24.88 -6.26
C GLU A 554 -4.73 -25.44 -4.82
N ASP A 555 -3.55 -25.66 -4.23
CA ASP A 555 -3.43 -26.21 -2.88
C ASP A 555 -4.09 -25.30 -1.85
N GLU A 556 -3.94 -23.98 -2.01
CA GLU A 556 -4.56 -23.00 -1.13
C GLU A 556 -6.09 -23.12 -1.18
N GLN A 557 -6.65 -23.18 -2.39
CA GLN A 557 -8.09 -23.29 -2.58
C GLN A 557 -8.62 -24.64 -2.09
N GLN A 558 -7.90 -25.74 -2.32
CA GLN A 558 -8.28 -27.07 -1.83
C GLN A 558 -8.28 -27.12 -0.29
N LEU A 559 -7.24 -26.59 0.36
CA LEU A 559 -7.16 -26.52 1.82
C LEU A 559 -8.27 -25.62 2.40
N ALA A 560 -8.46 -24.43 1.82
CA ALA A 560 -9.51 -23.53 2.27
C ALA A 560 -10.90 -24.16 2.11
N ALA A 561 -11.18 -24.82 0.98
CA ALA A 561 -12.46 -25.46 0.71
C ALA A 561 -12.82 -26.59 1.69
N LYS A 562 -11.82 -27.31 2.24
CA LYS A 562 -12.04 -28.38 3.23
C LYS A 562 -12.51 -27.86 4.60
N ILE A 563 -12.24 -26.59 4.91
CA ILE A 563 -12.63 -25.93 6.17
C ILE A 563 -13.79 -24.96 5.92
N HIS A 564 -13.96 -24.53 4.68
CA HIS A 564 -15.00 -23.60 4.30
C HIS A 564 -16.39 -24.21 4.49
N SER A 565 -17.08 -23.77 5.55
CA SER A 565 -18.50 -24.06 5.74
C SER A 565 -19.33 -23.43 4.63
N LYS A 566 -20.34 -24.16 4.12
CA LYS A 566 -21.21 -23.72 3.02
C LYS A 566 -21.80 -22.34 3.29
N VAL A 567 -21.46 -21.36 2.45
CA VAL A 567 -22.05 -20.02 2.48
C VAL A 567 -23.43 -20.08 1.79
N PRO A 568 -24.50 -19.55 2.40
CA PRO A 568 -25.81 -19.46 1.78
C PRO A 568 -25.77 -18.71 0.44
N ARG A 569 -26.72 -19.03 -0.46
CA ARG A 569 -26.86 -18.29 -1.72
C ARG A 569 -27.40 -16.88 -1.45
N GLY A 570 -26.82 -15.90 -2.14
CA GLY A 570 -27.17 -14.49 -1.99
C GLY A 570 -26.21 -13.75 -1.05
N THR A 571 -26.33 -12.43 -1.02
CA THR A 571 -25.51 -11.59 -0.13
C THR A 571 -26.22 -11.46 1.21
N HIS A 572 -25.57 -11.94 2.26
CA HIS A 572 -25.99 -11.75 3.63
C HIS A 572 -25.02 -10.84 4.37
N ARG A 573 -25.47 -10.24 5.46
CA ARG A 573 -24.61 -9.47 6.37
C ARG A 573 -24.07 -10.33 7.50
N TRP A 574 -22.75 -10.32 7.64
CA TRP A 574 -22.01 -11.12 8.59
C TRP A 574 -21.23 -10.26 9.58
N MET A 575 -20.95 -10.87 10.72
CA MET A 575 -19.95 -10.38 11.67
C MET A 575 -18.92 -11.47 11.90
N ARG A 576 -17.64 -11.11 11.83
CA ARG A 576 -16.56 -12.00 12.25
C ARG A 576 -16.44 -11.96 13.76
N THR A 577 -16.28 -13.12 14.38
CA THR A 577 -16.02 -13.22 15.82
C THR A 577 -14.82 -14.14 16.01
N GLN A 578 -14.11 -13.95 17.11
CA GLN A 578 -12.95 -14.78 17.42
C GLN A 578 -12.94 -15.14 18.90
N ASN A 579 -12.57 -16.38 19.23
CA ASN A 579 -12.23 -16.78 20.58
C ASN A 579 -10.73 -17.10 20.63
N GLY A 580 -9.96 -16.25 21.31
CA GLY A 580 -8.50 -16.28 21.24
C GLY A 580 -7.96 -15.62 19.96
N GLY A 581 -6.74 -16.00 19.58
CA GLY A 581 -6.06 -15.52 18.38
C GLY A 581 -6.10 -16.55 17.25
N TRP A 582 -5.06 -16.52 16.41
CA TRP A 582 -4.77 -17.60 15.47
C TRP A 582 -4.32 -18.87 16.21
N PRO A 583 -4.33 -20.06 15.56
CA PRO A 583 -4.03 -21.31 16.22
C PRO A 583 -2.73 -21.29 17.05
N GLU A 584 -2.82 -21.59 18.34
CA GLU A 584 -1.65 -21.53 19.24
C GLU A 584 -0.54 -22.48 18.83
N GLN A 585 -0.91 -23.60 18.19
CA GLN A 585 0.04 -24.57 17.64
C GLN A 585 1.01 -23.92 16.65
N TRP A 586 0.57 -22.91 15.89
CA TRP A 586 1.43 -22.23 14.92
C TRP A 586 2.60 -21.54 15.57
N LEU A 587 2.38 -20.92 16.75
CA LEU A 587 3.42 -20.25 17.53
C LEU A 587 4.48 -21.24 18.05
N ARG A 588 4.11 -22.50 18.25
CA ARG A 588 4.94 -23.54 18.88
C ARG A 588 5.68 -24.44 17.89
N GLU A 589 5.23 -24.50 16.64
CA GLU A 589 5.74 -25.42 15.62
C GLU A 589 6.28 -24.70 14.39
N SER A 590 7.47 -25.13 13.92
CA SER A 590 8.02 -24.71 12.63
C SER A 590 7.46 -25.55 11.49
N SER A 591 7.22 -24.96 10.33
CA SER A 591 6.77 -25.68 9.14
C SER A 591 7.23 -24.99 7.86
N PRO A 592 7.76 -25.72 6.86
CA PRO A 592 8.09 -25.15 5.55
C PRO A 592 6.85 -24.74 4.75
N ASP A 593 5.68 -25.32 5.04
CA ASP A 593 4.41 -25.05 4.36
C ASP A 593 3.63 -23.89 5.02
N ARG A 594 4.24 -23.18 5.99
CA ARG A 594 3.51 -22.22 6.83
C ARG A 594 2.83 -21.11 6.02
N ALA A 595 3.47 -20.61 4.97
CA ALA A 595 2.88 -19.59 4.09
C ALA A 595 1.59 -20.07 3.40
N LEU A 596 1.54 -21.33 2.98
CA LEU A 596 0.36 -21.95 2.38
C LEU A 596 -0.76 -22.11 3.42
N VAL A 597 -0.43 -22.68 4.58
CA VAL A 597 -1.37 -22.89 5.70
C VAL A 597 -1.99 -21.58 6.17
N VAL A 598 -1.17 -20.54 6.39
CA VAL A 598 -1.64 -19.22 6.81
C VAL A 598 -2.54 -18.60 5.75
N SER A 599 -2.16 -18.64 4.47
CA SER A 599 -2.95 -18.04 3.39
C SER A 599 -4.30 -18.71 3.21
N ALA A 600 -4.33 -20.05 3.19
CA ALA A 600 -5.57 -20.81 3.08
C ALA A 600 -6.47 -20.60 4.32
N SER A 601 -5.87 -20.48 5.50
CA SER A 601 -6.59 -20.16 6.75
C SER A 601 -7.15 -18.74 6.75
N GLU A 602 -6.38 -17.74 6.30
CA GLU A 602 -6.85 -16.36 6.13
C GLU A 602 -8.03 -16.30 5.16
N ARG A 603 -7.96 -17.03 4.05
CA ARG A 603 -9.07 -17.16 3.09
C ARG A 603 -10.30 -17.79 3.72
N ALA A 604 -10.13 -18.93 4.39
CA ALA A 604 -11.22 -19.63 5.07
C ALA A 604 -11.87 -18.79 6.17
N ALA A 605 -11.09 -18.02 6.93
CA ALA A 605 -11.55 -17.16 8.01
C ALA A 605 -12.16 -15.82 7.56
N TRP A 606 -12.20 -15.55 6.25
CA TRP A 606 -12.49 -14.22 5.70
C TRP A 606 -11.61 -13.11 6.30
N PHE A 607 -10.34 -13.41 6.62
CA PHE A 607 -9.39 -12.42 7.11
C PHE A 607 -9.08 -11.37 6.02
N GLY A 608 -8.69 -10.16 6.44
CA GLY A 608 -8.52 -9.05 5.51
C GLY A 608 -9.84 -8.70 4.81
N ARG A 609 -9.87 -8.91 3.49
CA ARG A 609 -11.02 -8.68 2.59
C ARG A 609 -11.49 -9.94 1.86
N TRP A 610 -11.12 -11.14 2.33
CA TRP A 610 -11.50 -12.40 1.67
C TRP A 610 -13.02 -12.65 1.60
N HIS A 611 -13.84 -11.99 2.44
CA HIS A 611 -15.30 -12.02 2.32
C HIS A 611 -15.82 -11.52 0.98
N LEU A 612 -15.05 -10.66 0.30
CA LEU A 612 -15.39 -10.18 -1.03
C LEU A 612 -15.38 -11.30 -2.06
N ALA A 613 -14.52 -12.32 -1.92
CA ALA A 613 -14.48 -13.46 -2.85
C ALA A 613 -15.82 -14.24 -2.89
N ASP A 614 -16.53 -14.28 -1.77
CA ASP A 614 -17.85 -14.93 -1.64
C ASP A 614 -19.03 -13.95 -1.76
N ARG A 615 -18.75 -12.69 -2.12
CA ARG A 615 -19.73 -11.60 -2.29
C ARG A 615 -20.64 -11.40 -1.07
N GLN A 616 -20.09 -11.59 0.12
CA GLN A 616 -20.77 -11.41 1.40
C GLN A 616 -20.46 -10.04 1.99
N ALA A 617 -21.40 -9.45 2.74
CA ALA A 617 -21.15 -8.21 3.47
C ALA A 617 -20.60 -8.54 4.87
N VAL A 618 -19.49 -7.92 5.29
CA VAL A 618 -18.90 -8.14 6.62
C VAL A 618 -18.74 -6.82 7.36
N PHE A 619 -19.37 -6.72 8.53
CA PHE A 619 -19.43 -5.48 9.32
C PHE A 619 -18.07 -5.03 9.87
N ASN A 620 -17.26 -5.97 10.37
CA ASN A 620 -15.99 -5.71 11.04
C ASN A 620 -14.77 -6.16 10.22
N ASN A 621 -14.84 -5.98 8.90
CA ASN A 621 -13.76 -6.23 7.95
C ASN A 621 -12.67 -5.12 7.98
N MET A 622 -11.56 -5.36 7.29
CA MET A 622 -10.48 -4.37 7.15
C MET A 622 -10.75 -3.43 5.97
N THR A 623 -10.51 -2.14 6.17
CA THR A 623 -10.56 -1.12 5.12
C THR A 623 -9.32 -0.21 5.19
N THR A 624 -9.01 0.48 4.10
CA THR A 624 -7.84 1.38 4.05
C THR A 624 -8.00 2.56 5.00
N ILE A 625 -9.23 3.04 5.07
CA ILE A 625 -9.71 4.15 5.88
C ILE A 625 -11.09 3.73 6.42
N ARG A 626 -11.35 3.93 7.72
CA ARG A 626 -12.66 3.65 8.33
C ARG A 626 -13.47 4.93 8.45
N SER A 627 -14.79 4.82 8.44
CA SER A 627 -15.63 5.97 8.79
C SER A 627 -15.42 6.33 10.25
N LYS A 628 -15.49 7.63 10.56
CA LYS A 628 -15.44 8.11 11.95
C LYS A 628 -16.50 7.41 12.81
N ARG A 629 -17.71 7.25 12.28
CA ARG A 629 -18.84 6.68 13.02
C ARG A 629 -18.64 5.22 13.41
N ILE A 630 -17.99 4.43 12.56
CA ILE A 630 -17.62 3.05 12.90
C ILE A 630 -16.55 3.04 13.99
N THR A 631 -15.57 3.93 13.93
CA THR A 631 -14.57 4.07 14.99
C THR A 631 -15.21 4.49 16.32
N ASP A 632 -16.11 5.47 16.30
CA ASP A 632 -16.86 5.93 17.48
C ASP A 632 -17.71 4.79 18.07
N PHE A 633 -18.36 3.97 17.22
CA PHE A 633 -19.08 2.76 17.66
C PHE A 633 -18.15 1.77 18.38
N TRP A 634 -16.99 1.43 17.80
CA TRP A 634 -16.07 0.48 18.43
C TRP A 634 -15.45 1.02 19.72
N LEU A 635 -15.17 2.33 19.78
CA LEU A 635 -14.71 2.99 21.01
C LEU A 635 -15.78 2.90 22.10
N ALA A 636 -17.03 3.23 21.77
CA ALA A 636 -18.14 3.15 22.71
C ALA A 636 -18.39 1.70 23.17
N ALA A 637 -18.34 0.72 22.26
CA ALA A 637 -18.48 -0.71 22.58
C ALA A 637 -17.36 -1.17 23.52
N LYS A 638 -16.10 -0.82 23.21
CA LYS A 638 -14.92 -1.18 24.04
C LYS A 638 -14.97 -0.54 25.43
N SER A 639 -15.61 0.62 25.58
CA SER A 639 -15.76 1.29 26.88
C SER A 639 -16.87 0.71 27.77
N ARG A 640 -17.91 0.10 27.17
CA ARG A 640 -19.15 -0.30 27.87
C ARG A 640 -19.25 -1.81 28.10
N LEU A 641 -19.00 -2.60 27.06
CA LEU A 641 -19.21 -4.04 27.09
C LEU A 641 -18.37 -4.78 28.15
N PRO A 642 -17.10 -4.43 28.41
CA PRO A 642 -16.29 -5.15 29.41
C PRO A 642 -16.78 -5.06 30.85
N ALA A 643 -17.64 -4.10 31.17
CA ALA A 643 -18.23 -3.95 32.50
C ALA A 643 -19.45 -4.86 32.74
N LEU A 644 -19.95 -5.51 31.69
CA LEU A 644 -21.12 -6.38 31.73
C LEU A 644 -20.74 -7.80 32.17
N SER A 645 -21.68 -8.51 32.80
CA SER A 645 -21.56 -9.95 33.00
C SER A 645 -21.61 -10.70 31.65
N ALA A 646 -21.11 -11.94 31.59
CA ALA A 646 -21.12 -12.74 30.37
C ALA A 646 -22.54 -13.02 29.81
N ALA A 647 -23.57 -12.96 30.65
CA ALA A 647 -24.96 -13.08 30.19
C ALA A 647 -25.42 -11.78 29.50
N GLU A 648 -25.19 -10.64 30.15
CA GLU A 648 -25.52 -9.31 29.63
C GLU A 648 -24.71 -8.98 28.37
N GLU A 649 -23.44 -9.37 28.29
CA GLU A 649 -22.63 -9.18 27.08
C GLU A 649 -23.17 -10.01 25.90
N ARG A 650 -23.60 -11.25 26.15
CA ARG A 650 -24.23 -12.08 25.10
C ARG A 650 -25.55 -11.47 24.62
N GLN A 651 -26.34 -10.95 25.53
CA GLN A 651 -27.58 -10.24 25.23
C GLN A 651 -27.29 -8.98 24.42
N ALA A 652 -26.32 -8.16 24.84
CA ALA A 652 -25.85 -6.99 24.12
C ALA A 652 -25.49 -7.29 22.67
N TRP A 653 -24.70 -8.34 22.42
CA TRP A 653 -24.33 -8.75 21.07
C TRP A 653 -25.50 -9.33 20.27
N GLN A 654 -26.52 -9.89 20.91
CA GLN A 654 -27.76 -10.25 20.22
C GLN A 654 -28.51 -9.00 19.75
N SER A 655 -28.69 -8.01 20.62
CA SER A 655 -29.33 -6.74 20.30
C SER A 655 -28.58 -5.97 19.21
N ILE A 656 -27.25 -5.87 19.30
CA ILE A 656 -26.41 -5.22 18.28
C ILE A 656 -26.58 -5.90 16.90
N ARG A 657 -26.62 -7.24 16.87
CA ARG A 657 -26.81 -7.98 15.61
C ARG A 657 -28.18 -7.73 15.00
N ARG A 658 -29.25 -7.73 15.80
CA ARG A 658 -30.60 -7.38 15.32
C ARG A 658 -30.63 -5.94 14.78
N TRP A 659 -30.09 -4.99 15.55
CA TRP A 659 -30.03 -3.58 15.19
C TRP A 659 -29.30 -3.32 13.85
N LEU A 660 -28.15 -3.95 13.64
CA LEU A 660 -27.35 -3.81 12.42
C LEU A 660 -27.75 -4.77 11.29
N THR A 661 -28.85 -5.51 11.45
CA THR A 661 -29.34 -6.53 10.52
C THR A 661 -28.23 -7.54 10.15
N ILE A 662 -27.45 -7.97 11.13
CA ILE A 662 -26.42 -9.02 10.97
C ILE A 662 -27.13 -10.37 11.01
N GLU A 663 -27.16 -11.05 9.86
CA GLU A 663 -27.88 -12.30 9.65
C GLU A 663 -27.07 -13.53 10.05
N GLY A 664 -25.74 -13.42 10.03
CA GLY A 664 -24.84 -14.54 10.30
C GLY A 664 -23.57 -14.15 11.03
N VAL A 665 -22.92 -15.16 11.62
CA VAL A 665 -21.60 -15.02 12.26
C VAL A 665 -20.61 -15.99 11.64
N SER A 666 -19.42 -15.50 11.34
CA SER A 666 -18.24 -16.30 10.99
C SER A 666 -17.32 -16.30 12.20
N HIS A 667 -17.20 -17.42 12.89
CA HIS A 667 -16.41 -17.57 14.10
C HIS A 667 -15.10 -18.29 13.80
N THR A 668 -14.01 -17.77 14.34
CA THR A 668 -12.69 -18.41 14.32
C THR A 668 -12.26 -18.72 15.76
N SER A 669 -11.78 -19.93 16.03
CA SER A 669 -11.18 -20.24 17.33
C SER A 669 -9.65 -20.37 17.22
N ALA A 670 -8.99 -20.30 18.38
CA ALA A 670 -7.56 -20.62 18.49
C ALA A 670 -7.28 -22.13 18.41
N ASP A 671 -8.30 -22.96 18.19
CA ASP A 671 -8.14 -24.40 17.98
C ASP A 671 -7.67 -24.69 16.56
N THR A 672 -7.01 -25.83 16.42
CA THR A 672 -6.52 -26.32 15.13
C THR A 672 -7.42 -27.41 14.58
N VAL A 673 -7.78 -27.32 13.30
CA VAL A 673 -8.34 -28.44 12.53
C VAL A 673 -7.24 -29.03 11.65
N SER A 674 -7.01 -30.33 11.78
CA SER A 674 -6.08 -31.06 10.92
C SER A 674 -6.73 -31.34 9.56
N VAL A 675 -6.14 -30.80 8.50
CA VAL A 675 -6.63 -31.00 7.13
C VAL A 675 -5.56 -31.65 6.28
N GLU A 676 -5.89 -32.81 5.70
CA GLU A 676 -4.97 -33.52 4.82
C GLU A 676 -4.89 -32.88 3.44
N LEU A 677 -3.68 -32.77 2.90
CA LEU A 677 -3.41 -32.52 1.48
C LEU A 677 -2.17 -33.35 1.12
N ASP A 678 -2.21 -34.08 0.01
CA ASP A 678 -1.16 -35.04 -0.40
C ASP A 678 -0.78 -36.07 0.67
N GLY A 679 -1.76 -36.52 1.47
CA GLY A 679 -1.55 -37.50 2.55
C GLY A 679 -0.79 -36.96 3.76
N GLN A 680 -0.55 -35.64 3.85
CA GLN A 680 0.08 -35.00 5.00
C GLN A 680 -0.92 -34.07 5.72
N PRO A 681 -1.09 -34.21 7.05
CA PRO A 681 -1.97 -33.33 7.82
C PRO A 681 -1.35 -31.95 7.98
N ARG A 682 -2.16 -30.91 7.78
CA ARG A 682 -1.77 -29.51 7.98
C ARG A 682 -2.62 -28.88 9.08
N PRO A 683 -2.01 -28.22 10.09
CA PRO A 683 -2.73 -27.60 11.19
C PRO A 683 -3.35 -26.28 10.72
N MET A 684 -4.65 -26.26 10.48
CA MET A 684 -5.37 -25.10 9.97
C MET A 684 -6.24 -24.44 11.03
N VAL A 685 -6.69 -23.21 10.79
CA VAL A 685 -7.62 -22.51 11.69
C VAL A 685 -9.01 -23.18 11.69
N ASP A 686 -9.64 -23.30 12.86
CA ASP A 686 -11.04 -23.70 12.96
C ASP A 686 -11.97 -22.54 12.57
N VAL A 687 -12.88 -22.77 11.63
CA VAL A 687 -13.84 -21.77 11.15
C VAL A 687 -15.24 -22.34 11.13
N THR A 688 -16.14 -21.74 11.92
CA THR A 688 -17.55 -22.10 11.93
C THR A 688 -18.40 -20.92 11.44
N ARG A 689 -19.26 -21.16 10.46
CA ARG A 689 -20.25 -20.17 10.01
C ARG A 689 -21.65 -20.62 10.37
N ARG A 690 -22.42 -19.70 10.93
CA ARG A 690 -23.82 -19.93 11.24
C ARG A 690 -24.66 -18.76 10.76
N LEU A 691 -25.58 -19.05 9.85
CA LEU A 691 -26.71 -18.16 9.58
C LEU A 691 -27.67 -18.29 10.76
N LEU A 692 -28.00 -17.17 11.39
CA LEU A 692 -28.81 -17.12 12.59
C LEU A 692 -30.28 -16.90 12.21
N GLN A 693 -30.54 -15.82 11.49
CA GLN A 693 -31.86 -15.42 11.06
C GLN A 693 -31.73 -14.49 9.85
N THR A 694 -32.55 -14.73 8.82
CA THR A 694 -32.70 -13.76 7.72
C THR A 694 -33.50 -12.57 8.23
N MET A 695 -32.93 -11.38 8.10
CA MET A 695 -33.54 -10.12 8.55
C MET A 695 -33.98 -9.30 7.34
N PRO A 696 -35.05 -8.50 7.45
CA PRO A 696 -35.41 -7.57 6.39
C PRO A 696 -34.29 -6.55 6.19
N GLN A 697 -33.97 -6.23 4.94
CA GLN A 697 -32.91 -5.26 4.59
C GLN A 697 -33.23 -3.82 5.01
N VAL A 698 -34.52 -3.57 5.28
CA VAL A 698 -35.09 -2.29 5.63
C VAL A 698 -36.05 -2.48 6.79
N ARG A 699 -36.04 -1.55 7.75
CA ARG A 699 -36.92 -1.52 8.91
C ARG A 699 -37.89 -0.35 8.78
N ALA A 700 -39.15 -0.59 9.18
CA ALA A 700 -40.17 0.42 9.33
C ALA A 700 -40.39 0.69 10.82
N ASP A 701 -40.26 1.95 11.22
CA ASP A 701 -40.46 2.42 12.59
C ASP A 701 -41.52 3.52 12.61
N LEU A 702 -42.54 3.39 13.46
CA LEU A 702 -43.64 4.35 13.58
C LEU A 702 -43.37 5.44 14.61
N ASP A 703 -42.41 5.21 15.49
CA ASP A 703 -41.97 6.17 16.50
C ASP A 703 -40.45 6.28 16.48
N TRP A 704 -39.91 7.48 16.63
CA TRP A 704 -38.47 7.77 16.63
C TRP A 704 -38.16 9.02 17.44
N ASP A 705 -36.95 9.09 17.98
CA ASP A 705 -36.45 10.29 18.65
C ASP A 705 -35.64 11.14 17.68
N VAL A 706 -35.70 12.46 17.84
CA VAL A 706 -34.86 13.40 17.10
C VAL A 706 -33.86 14.01 18.07
N VAL A 707 -32.58 13.89 17.75
CA VAL A 707 -31.51 14.45 18.59
C VAL A 707 -30.59 15.35 17.80
N GLU A 708 -30.03 16.33 18.51
CA GLU A 708 -29.00 17.21 17.96
C GLU A 708 -27.68 16.45 17.68
N PRO A 709 -26.90 16.90 16.70
CA PRO A 709 -25.66 16.26 16.27
C PRO A 709 -24.60 16.39 17.37
N SER A 710 -24.47 15.35 18.18
CA SER A 710 -23.54 15.33 19.30
C SER A 710 -22.69 14.05 19.24
N GLN A 711 -21.48 14.09 19.81
CA GLN A 711 -20.60 12.92 19.89
C GLN A 711 -21.19 11.79 20.76
N THR A 712 -22.26 12.08 21.50
CA THR A 712 -22.98 11.17 22.40
C THR A 712 -23.84 10.14 21.68
N VAL A 713 -24.17 10.31 20.39
CA VAL A 713 -25.09 9.40 19.68
C VAL A 713 -24.59 7.94 19.67
N ALA A 714 -23.30 7.68 19.40
CA ALA A 714 -22.80 6.30 19.40
C ALA A 714 -22.86 5.66 20.79
N GLY A 715 -22.55 6.42 21.84
CA GLY A 715 -22.65 5.96 23.21
C GLY A 715 -24.09 5.70 23.64
N GLU A 716 -24.98 6.65 23.34
CA GLU A 716 -26.42 6.56 23.63
C GLU A 716 -27.09 5.41 22.89
N VAL A 717 -26.77 5.20 21.61
CA VAL A 717 -27.27 4.07 20.83
C VAL A 717 -26.84 2.76 21.46
N ILE A 718 -25.56 2.62 21.85
CA ILE A 718 -25.12 1.42 22.55
C ILE A 718 -25.89 1.28 23.88
N ASP A 719 -26.01 2.35 24.68
CA ASP A 719 -26.73 2.30 25.95
C ASP A 719 -28.22 1.92 25.78
N ARG A 720 -28.86 2.31 24.67
CA ARG A 720 -30.24 1.91 24.32
C ARG A 720 -30.32 0.45 23.85
N VAL A 721 -29.41 0.05 22.96
CA VAL A 721 -29.31 -1.34 22.46
C VAL A 721 -29.00 -2.33 23.58
N LEU A 722 -28.31 -1.88 24.64
CA LEU A 722 -28.06 -2.66 25.85
C LEU A 722 -29.29 -2.83 26.76
N ARG A 723 -30.29 -1.94 26.67
CA ARG A 723 -31.46 -1.92 27.56
C ARG A 723 -32.71 -2.57 26.96
N ASP A 724 -32.86 -2.51 25.63
CA ASP A 724 -34.06 -2.99 24.92
C ASP A 724 -33.69 -3.91 23.75
N GLU A 725 -34.18 -5.15 23.79
CA GLU A 725 -33.86 -6.20 22.82
C GLU A 725 -34.61 -6.07 21.49
N ASP A 726 -35.84 -5.55 21.52
CA ASP A 726 -36.80 -5.72 20.42
C ASP A 726 -37.35 -4.39 19.89
N PHE A 727 -37.26 -3.30 20.66
CA PHE A 727 -37.92 -2.05 20.34
C PHE A 727 -37.09 -0.80 20.64
N VAL A 728 -35.80 -0.82 20.24
CA VAL A 728 -34.99 0.41 20.24
C VAL A 728 -35.67 1.43 19.33
N LYS A 729 -36.30 2.43 19.96
CA LYS A 729 -36.82 3.64 19.30
C LYS A 729 -35.65 4.31 18.59
N PRO A 730 -35.62 4.34 17.24
CA PRO A 730 -34.49 4.82 16.48
C PRO A 730 -34.25 6.31 16.72
N ILE A 731 -32.99 6.70 16.64
CA ILE A 731 -32.54 8.08 16.81
C ILE A 731 -32.24 8.67 15.44
N VAL A 732 -32.96 9.73 15.08
CA VAL A 732 -32.73 10.54 13.88
C VAL A 732 -31.87 11.74 14.26
N VAL A 733 -30.69 11.88 13.64
CA VAL A 733 -29.77 12.98 13.94
C VAL A 733 -30.09 14.22 13.09
N SER A 734 -30.37 15.35 13.74
CA SER A 734 -30.93 16.57 13.14
C SER A 734 -29.96 17.40 12.26
N SER A 735 -28.64 17.14 12.23
CA SER A 735 -27.64 17.96 11.48
C SER A 735 -27.86 18.02 9.97
N THR A 736 -28.71 17.13 9.45
CA THR A 736 -29.09 17.06 8.04
C THR A 736 -30.36 17.87 7.75
N VAL A 737 -30.92 18.52 8.76
CA VAL A 737 -32.13 19.34 8.69
C VAL A 737 -31.73 20.78 8.42
N ASN A 738 -32.05 21.27 7.22
CA ASN A 738 -32.17 22.71 7.04
C ASN A 738 -33.49 23.11 7.72
N LEU A 739 -33.45 23.60 8.95
CA LEU A 739 -34.63 23.85 9.80
C LEU A 739 -35.64 24.84 9.16
N GLU A 740 -35.19 25.69 8.22
CA GLU A 740 -36.07 26.57 7.45
C GLU A 740 -36.88 25.86 6.35
N ARG A 741 -36.52 24.62 5.99
CA ARG A 741 -37.19 23.79 4.97
C ARG A 741 -37.57 22.39 5.47
N ALA A 742 -37.64 22.19 6.78
CA ALA A 742 -38.21 20.96 7.31
C ALA A 742 -39.66 20.83 6.80
N PRO A 743 -40.06 19.72 6.15
CA PRO A 743 -41.47 19.49 5.89
C PRO A 743 -42.20 19.47 7.24
N GLN A 744 -43.32 20.18 7.34
CA GLN A 744 -44.22 20.08 8.49
C GLN A 744 -44.55 18.60 8.72
N GLY A 745 -44.07 18.01 9.81
CA GLY A 745 -44.25 16.57 10.09
C GLY A 745 -43.09 15.85 10.79
N LEU A 746 -41.94 16.48 11.02
CA LEU A 746 -40.84 15.89 11.81
C LEU A 746 -41.03 16.05 13.33
N GLU A 747 -42.01 16.85 13.76
CA GLU A 747 -42.18 17.29 15.16
C GLU A 747 -43.03 16.36 16.05
N SER A 748 -43.66 15.32 15.49
CA SER A 748 -44.41 14.36 16.31
C SER A 748 -44.63 13.03 15.60
N ALA A 749 -44.26 11.92 16.26
CA ALA A 749 -44.67 10.58 15.86
C ALA A 749 -46.22 10.46 15.85
N PRO A 750 -46.84 9.72 14.91
CA PRO A 750 -48.27 9.53 14.89
C PRO A 750 -48.79 8.87 16.18
N GLN A 751 -49.80 9.46 16.82
CA GLN A 751 -50.52 8.83 17.94
C GLN A 751 -51.83 8.21 17.43
N GLY A 752 -51.86 6.89 17.21
CA GLY A 752 -53.07 6.16 16.79
C GLY A 752 -52.88 4.63 16.72
N PRO A 753 -53.96 3.84 16.68
CA PRO A 753 -53.86 2.37 16.60
C PRO A 753 -53.26 1.94 15.25
N VAL A 754 -52.23 1.09 15.33
CA VAL A 754 -51.26 0.81 14.26
C VAL A 754 -51.68 -0.34 13.36
N ARG A 755 -51.58 -0.17 12.04
CA ARG A 755 -51.39 -1.26 11.07
C ARG A 755 -49.94 -1.27 10.61
N ASP A 756 -49.32 -2.44 10.57
CA ASP A 756 -47.93 -2.59 10.13
C ASP A 756 -47.75 -2.14 8.67
N ALA A 757 -46.71 -1.35 8.40
CA ALA A 757 -46.32 -1.01 7.04
C ALA A 757 -45.90 -2.28 6.28
N GLN A 758 -46.49 -2.51 5.11
CA GLN A 758 -46.10 -3.63 4.25
C GLN A 758 -44.93 -3.21 3.37
N ILE A 759 -43.80 -3.92 3.52
CA ILE A 759 -42.60 -3.69 2.71
C ILE A 759 -42.34 -4.92 1.84
N LYS A 760 -42.20 -4.68 0.54
CA LYS A 760 -41.80 -5.69 -0.43
C LYS A 760 -40.53 -5.25 -1.16
N GLY A 761 -39.50 -6.09 -1.11
CA GLY A 761 -38.25 -5.84 -1.84
C GLY A 761 -38.46 -5.94 -3.35
N LEU A 762 -37.93 -4.95 -4.08
CA LEU A 762 -37.85 -4.93 -5.54
C LEU A 762 -36.37 -4.93 -5.95
N ARG A 763 -36.11 -5.12 -7.25
CA ARG A 763 -34.74 -5.07 -7.79
C ARG A 763 -34.07 -3.70 -7.57
N ASP A 764 -34.81 -2.61 -7.77
CA ASP A 764 -34.28 -1.23 -7.71
C ASP A 764 -34.88 -0.40 -6.58
N GLY A 765 -35.31 -1.04 -5.48
CA GLY A 765 -35.90 -0.33 -4.36
C GLY A 765 -36.87 -1.18 -3.55
N TRP A 766 -37.81 -0.52 -2.88
CA TRP A 766 -38.82 -1.15 -2.04
C TRP A 766 -40.20 -0.61 -2.39
N GLU A 767 -41.17 -1.52 -2.48
CA GLU A 767 -42.58 -1.20 -2.51
C GLU A 767 -43.09 -1.13 -1.06
N ILE A 768 -43.72 -0.01 -0.70
CA ILE A 768 -44.10 0.32 0.66
C ILE A 768 -45.57 0.75 0.64
N THR A 769 -46.37 0.05 1.44
CA THR A 769 -47.78 0.39 1.66
C THR A 769 -47.98 0.68 3.14
N THR A 770 -48.43 1.88 3.46
CA THR A 770 -48.62 2.32 4.85
C THR A 770 -49.79 3.29 4.96
N ASP A 771 -50.58 3.18 6.03
CA ASP A 771 -51.74 4.04 6.27
C ASP A 771 -51.34 5.33 7.03
N GLN A 772 -50.08 5.41 7.51
CA GLN A 772 -49.52 6.53 8.26
C GLN A 772 -48.06 6.80 7.85
N PRO A 773 -47.50 7.99 8.15
CA PRO A 773 -46.08 8.25 7.97
C PRO A 773 -45.22 7.26 8.78
N VAL A 774 -44.20 6.69 8.13
CA VAL A 774 -43.31 5.69 8.74
C VAL A 774 -41.86 6.02 8.44
N LEU A 775 -40.98 5.88 9.43
CA LEU A 775 -39.54 5.99 9.22
C LEU A 775 -39.03 4.69 8.62
N ILE A 776 -38.48 4.79 7.40
CA ILE A 776 -37.86 3.68 6.71
C ILE A 776 -36.35 3.79 6.86
N SER A 777 -35.74 2.81 7.52
CA SER A 777 -34.29 2.79 7.80
C SER A 777 -33.60 1.56 7.24
N ARG A 778 -32.34 1.70 6.82
CA ARG A 778 -31.47 0.61 6.33
C ARG A 778 -30.06 0.74 6.89
N SER A 779 -29.39 -0.39 7.07
CA SER A 779 -28.05 -0.47 7.65
C SER A 779 -26.95 -0.05 6.67
N VAL A 780 -27.06 1.17 6.14
CA VAL A 780 -26.13 1.77 5.18
C VAL A 780 -25.64 3.11 5.72
N LEU A 781 -24.34 3.39 5.63
CA LEU A 781 -23.76 4.65 6.05
C LEU A 781 -24.37 5.84 5.26
N GLN A 782 -24.89 6.84 5.99
CA GLN A 782 -25.26 8.15 5.42
C GLN A 782 -24.08 9.11 5.47
N ASP A 783 -23.44 9.34 4.33
CA ASP A 783 -22.29 10.23 4.13
C ASP A 783 -22.64 11.57 3.45
N GLY A 784 -23.94 11.83 3.22
CA GLY A 784 -24.43 13.04 2.57
C GLY A 784 -24.51 12.97 1.05
N ASN A 785 -24.06 11.88 0.43
CA ASN A 785 -24.12 11.67 -1.02
C ASN A 785 -25.30 10.80 -1.45
N TRP A 786 -26.02 10.19 -0.51
CA TRP A 786 -27.23 9.44 -0.81
C TRP A 786 -28.43 10.35 -1.05
N ARG A 787 -29.28 9.95 -2.00
CA ARG A 787 -30.57 10.55 -2.33
C ARG A 787 -31.64 9.49 -2.29
N ALA A 788 -32.82 9.82 -1.77
CA ALA A 788 -33.98 8.92 -1.80
C ALA A 788 -35.11 9.54 -2.64
N TYR A 789 -35.81 8.69 -3.40
CA TYR A 789 -36.91 9.11 -4.26
C TYR A 789 -38.14 8.25 -4.01
N LEU A 790 -39.29 8.90 -4.02
CA LEU A 790 -40.59 8.29 -3.90
C LEU A 790 -41.35 8.39 -5.23
N LEU A 791 -42.00 7.30 -5.62
CA LEU A 791 -42.85 7.18 -6.80
C LEU A 791 -44.18 6.56 -6.38
N ALA A 792 -45.31 7.21 -6.67
CA ALA A 792 -46.63 6.62 -6.41
C ALA A 792 -46.89 5.43 -7.34
N ILE A 793 -47.57 4.38 -6.86
CA ILE A 793 -47.81 3.15 -7.63
C ILE A 793 -49.20 3.11 -8.31
N ASP A 794 -50.08 4.11 -8.14
CA ASP A 794 -51.45 4.11 -8.69
C ASP A 794 -51.63 4.77 -10.08
N SER A 795 -51.72 3.94 -11.13
CA SER A 795 -52.80 3.87 -12.14
C SER A 795 -52.33 3.11 -13.39
N SER A 796 -53.29 2.49 -14.08
CA SER A 796 -53.19 1.43 -15.09
C SER A 796 -52.50 1.76 -16.41
N ASP A 797 -51.46 2.60 -16.42
CA ASP A 797 -50.62 2.85 -17.59
C ASP A 797 -49.16 3.00 -17.13
N ILE A 798 -48.31 2.04 -17.54
CA ILE A 798 -46.87 2.18 -17.45
C ILE A 798 -46.45 3.24 -18.48
N LYS A 799 -46.61 4.52 -18.13
CA LYS A 799 -45.84 5.63 -18.69
C LYS A 799 -45.23 6.42 -17.54
N PRO A 800 -43.90 6.51 -17.46
CA PRO A 800 -43.22 7.31 -16.44
C PRO A 800 -43.36 8.79 -16.82
N THR A 801 -44.45 9.45 -16.41
CA THR A 801 -44.55 10.92 -16.49
C THR A 801 -44.44 11.54 -15.10
N ASN A 802 -43.22 12.02 -14.82
CA ASN A 802 -42.88 13.22 -14.04
C ASN A 802 -43.42 13.39 -12.61
N GLY A 803 -42.90 12.61 -11.66
CA GLY A 803 -43.07 12.93 -10.24
C GLY A 803 -42.16 12.17 -9.28
N LYS A 804 -40.85 12.02 -9.57
CA LYS A 804 -39.91 11.57 -8.52
C LYS A 804 -39.90 12.63 -7.42
N THR A 805 -40.46 12.31 -6.26
CA THR A 805 -40.38 13.20 -5.09
C THR A 805 -39.10 12.85 -4.33
N GLU A 806 -38.17 13.80 -4.22
CA GLU A 806 -36.96 13.61 -3.43
C GLU A 806 -37.29 13.68 -1.94
N LEU A 807 -36.85 12.67 -1.18
CA LEU A 807 -36.98 12.63 0.27
C LEU A 807 -35.70 13.08 0.95
N THR A 808 -35.85 13.73 2.09
CA THR A 808 -34.70 14.03 2.96
C THR A 808 -34.22 12.74 3.61
N LEU A 809 -32.91 12.48 3.50
CA LEU A 809 -32.27 11.34 4.15
C LEU A 809 -31.53 11.78 5.40
N HIS A 810 -31.76 11.03 6.47
CA HIS A 810 -31.20 11.28 7.78
C HIS A 810 -30.22 10.19 8.18
N CYS A 811 -29.26 10.58 9.01
CA CYS A 811 -28.46 9.63 9.76
C CYS A 811 -29.32 9.03 10.87
N VAL A 812 -29.44 7.70 10.89
CA VAL A 812 -30.21 6.95 11.89
C VAL A 812 -29.23 6.16 12.76
N ASP A 813 -29.29 6.35 14.08
CA ASP A 813 -28.43 5.71 15.09
C ASP A 813 -26.91 5.78 14.83
N GLY A 814 -26.46 6.75 14.03
CA GLY A 814 -25.05 6.88 13.62
C GLY A 814 -24.63 5.94 12.48
N LEU A 815 -25.02 4.67 12.48
CA LEU A 815 -24.54 3.67 11.50
C LEU A 815 -25.53 3.31 10.38
N ARG A 816 -26.77 3.83 10.46
CA ARG A 816 -27.85 3.58 9.50
C ARG A 816 -28.24 4.86 8.78
N GLN A 817 -29.05 4.72 7.74
CA GLN A 817 -29.68 5.83 7.05
C GLN A 817 -31.16 5.58 6.89
N GLY A 818 -31.97 6.64 6.91
CA GLY A 818 -33.41 6.51 6.74
C GLY A 818 -34.11 7.78 6.29
N CYS A 819 -35.35 7.63 5.87
CA CYS A 819 -36.24 8.71 5.43
C CYS A 819 -37.67 8.43 5.90
N VAL A 820 -38.44 9.49 6.15
CA VAL A 820 -39.86 9.36 6.46
C VAL A 820 -40.64 9.20 5.16
N VAL A 821 -41.40 8.10 5.05
CA VAL A 821 -42.30 7.82 3.93
C VAL A 821 -43.72 8.15 4.37
N PRO A 822 -44.45 9.01 3.65
CA PRO A 822 -45.83 9.36 3.99
C PRO A 822 -46.79 8.19 3.78
N ALA A 823 -48.00 8.31 4.34
CA ALA A 823 -49.10 7.39 4.05
C ALA A 823 -49.33 7.24 2.54
N GLY A 824 -49.62 6.02 2.08
CA GLY A 824 -49.88 5.69 0.68
C GLY A 824 -49.17 4.42 0.21
N HIS A 825 -49.24 4.19 -1.11
CA HIS A 825 -48.58 3.08 -1.80
C HIS A 825 -47.47 3.61 -2.71
N TRP A 826 -46.24 3.31 -2.34
CA TRP A 826 -45.07 3.97 -2.88
C TRP A 826 -43.98 3.00 -3.29
N ARG A 827 -43.20 3.39 -4.29
CA ARG A 827 -41.89 2.81 -4.60
C ARG A 827 -40.80 3.75 -4.10
N LEU A 828 -40.04 3.28 -3.12
CA LEU A 828 -38.88 3.96 -2.54
C LEU A 828 -37.59 3.49 -3.21
N MET A 829 -36.80 4.42 -3.72
CA MET A 829 -35.51 4.17 -4.35
C MET A 829 -34.41 4.97 -3.65
N PHE A 830 -33.21 4.40 -3.55
CA PHE A 830 -32.04 5.12 -3.04
C PHE A 830 -30.94 5.12 -4.09
N GLU A 831 -30.36 6.27 -4.34
CA GLU A 831 -29.30 6.46 -5.32
C GLU A 831 -28.10 7.17 -4.68
N TYR A 832 -26.89 6.65 -4.90
CA TYR A 832 -25.67 7.30 -4.44
C TYR A 832 -25.20 8.31 -5.50
N ARG A 833 -25.39 9.60 -5.22
CA ARG A 833 -25.12 10.73 -6.15
C ARG A 833 -24.27 11.80 -5.48
N PRO A 834 -22.93 11.65 -5.47
CA PRO A 834 -22.05 12.65 -4.93
C PRO A 834 -22.13 13.98 -5.70
N TRP A 835 -22.17 15.10 -4.97
CA TRP A 835 -22.32 16.44 -5.55
C TRP A 835 -21.15 16.84 -6.46
N TRP A 836 -19.95 16.32 -6.17
CA TRP A 836 -18.73 16.64 -6.90
C TRP A 836 -18.63 15.90 -8.24
N LEU A 837 -19.42 14.85 -8.48
CA LEU A 837 -19.23 13.90 -9.58
C LEU A 837 -19.19 14.56 -10.97
N TYR A 838 -20.23 15.29 -11.35
CA TYR A 838 -20.31 15.88 -12.69
C TYR A 838 -19.29 17.01 -12.92
N PRO A 839 -19.10 17.98 -11.99
CA PRO A 839 -18.07 19.00 -12.14
C PRO A 839 -16.67 18.42 -12.35
N VAL A 840 -16.29 17.38 -11.58
CA VAL A 840 -14.92 16.84 -11.66
C VAL A 840 -14.72 15.91 -12.86
N ILE A 841 -15.78 15.31 -13.40
CA ILE A 841 -15.72 14.64 -14.71
C ILE A 841 -15.35 15.66 -15.79
N LEU A 842 -15.97 16.84 -15.81
CA LEU A 842 -15.64 17.89 -16.78
C LEU A 842 -14.19 18.40 -16.63
N ILE A 843 -13.73 18.59 -15.39
CA ILE A 843 -12.33 18.96 -15.10
C ILE A 843 -11.38 17.89 -15.61
N SER A 844 -11.68 16.61 -15.32
CA SER A 844 -10.85 15.47 -15.75
C SER A 844 -10.78 15.37 -17.26
N LEU A 845 -11.93 15.41 -17.95
CA LEU A 845 -11.98 15.39 -19.42
C LEU A 845 -11.18 16.55 -20.03
N SER A 846 -11.32 17.75 -19.48
CA SER A 846 -10.54 18.93 -19.92
C SER A 846 -9.03 18.71 -19.73
N GLY A 847 -8.63 18.16 -18.58
CA GLY A 847 -7.24 17.79 -18.30
C GLY A 847 -6.68 16.77 -19.29
N TRP A 848 -7.45 15.72 -19.60
CA TRP A 848 -7.05 14.69 -20.57
C TRP A 848 -6.97 15.26 -22.00
N CYS A 849 -7.90 16.12 -22.41
CA CYS A 849 -7.83 16.84 -23.68
C CYS A 849 -6.59 17.74 -23.76
N MET A 850 -6.28 18.47 -22.68
CA MET A 850 -5.09 19.31 -22.61
C MET A 850 -3.81 18.48 -22.69
N LEU A 851 -3.74 17.35 -22.00
CA LEU A 851 -2.61 16.42 -22.09
C LEU A 851 -2.42 15.92 -23.53
N LEU A 852 -3.51 15.54 -24.22
CA LEU A 852 -3.45 15.10 -25.61
C LEU A 852 -2.88 16.19 -26.52
N LEU A 853 -3.32 17.45 -26.37
CA LEU A 853 -2.78 18.59 -27.12
C LEU A 853 -1.29 18.81 -26.84
N ILE A 854 -0.86 18.71 -25.57
CA ILE A 854 0.56 18.81 -25.17
C ILE A 854 1.39 17.70 -25.84
N VAL A 855 0.89 16.46 -25.85
CA VAL A 855 1.57 15.33 -26.48
C VAL A 855 1.66 15.51 -27.99
N LEU A 856 0.58 15.94 -28.65
CA LEU A 856 0.57 16.23 -30.08
C LEU A 856 1.56 17.34 -30.45
N THR A 857 1.61 18.41 -29.65
CA THR A 857 2.57 19.52 -29.81
C THR A 857 4.01 19.01 -29.65
N ALA A 858 4.28 18.23 -28.61
CA ALA A 858 5.58 17.62 -28.41
C ALA A 858 6.01 16.73 -29.59
N CYS A 859 5.10 15.93 -30.13
CA CYS A 859 5.34 15.10 -31.32
C CYS A 859 5.57 15.93 -32.59
N TRP A 860 4.79 16.99 -32.80
CA TRP A 860 4.93 17.91 -33.93
C TRP A 860 6.31 18.57 -33.95
N ASP A 861 6.73 19.11 -32.80
CA ASP A 861 8.06 19.69 -32.67
C ASP A 861 9.15 18.66 -33.04
N VAL A 862 8.98 17.37 -32.69
CA VAL A 862 9.98 16.32 -32.96
C VAL A 862 10.12 16.11 -34.47
N ARG A 863 9.02 16.20 -35.22
CA ARG A 863 9.03 16.06 -36.67
C ARG A 863 9.68 17.26 -37.36
N GLN A 864 9.28 18.49 -37.02
CA GLN A 864 9.81 19.73 -37.59
C GLN A 864 11.34 19.87 -37.48
N ASN A 865 11.91 19.36 -36.39
CA ASN A 865 13.34 19.46 -36.10
C ASN A 865 14.17 18.27 -36.63
N LYS A 866 13.51 17.25 -37.22
CA LYS A 866 14.16 16.21 -38.02
C LYS A 866 14.18 16.57 -39.50
N SER A 867 13.28 17.46 -39.94
CA SER A 867 13.21 17.99 -41.31
C SER A 867 14.09 19.22 -41.53
N ARG A 868 14.56 19.85 -40.45
CA ARG A 868 15.68 20.81 -40.43
C ARG A 868 16.95 20.07 -40.06
#